data_AF-A0A955A0X7-F1
#
_entry.id   AF-A0A955A0X7-F1
#
_cell.length_a   1.000
_cell.length_b   1.000
_cell.length_c   1.000
_cell.angle_alpha   90.00
_cell.angle_beta   90.00
_cell.angle_gamma   90.00
#
_symmetry.space_group_name_H-M   'P 1'
#
loop_
_entity.id
_entity.type
_entity.pdbx_description
1 polymer ?
#
loop_
_entity_poly.entity_id
_entity_poly.type
_entity_poly.pdbx_seq_one_letter_code
_entity_poly.pdbx_strand_id
1 'polypeptide(L)'
;MHTRQSIVIASLLAVCGSAAQAQSINWLSPVDGNWNESAKWDMGNIPNSLSEIAVFGHTGMYTVVTTTNWNIGGMMLTNPEAVVSIGTNQHSIYGDVFNDGTIVVNTNASTFNGSLFFAADSLLSGSGSIVLNGPGAPDDANFFVDSTRSVTQSAAHTIRGAGRLQGTLINNGTVVADNPLGVGLLIDGDLDQTGGGMAGADNGAKLLLGSNGSITGGELFTSNGGQIIAFTNNHHLHGVNNTGDLIIPGESRTLIVDSTIQNNGSISINPELQVFNGILRFDNDATIEGNGTITMYSAGDFGDATVLTSAGITMTIGVNQTVEGSGLLDASTSGTIVNRGTINANDPAWGLALRGAHMGDGGLYLADGGTMNLLNAAVVSDAVFDSANAGIIEFDIGGAATIVDCTILGDFVVRGNSGTLKIEGSNTNNGVLSLNPEGNVFNANVRTETGAIITGNGVVQMQQAGSTADSRLYAQTGATLTIDTNQTVQGSGLINTDTVPGSLVVNLGTINGNDAAVDPDPVYPLELGGNHEGMGVGVYRSDDGILQLGNGLVLNGGIFDSSGVGFVGVTNGGTATLSNVTNLGEMQIFGQGGKVALTGNLTNNGTLTINGDANVFNATLRFEAPDLTIDGTGTVRMQAAGNLNDAQLVAMDGVTGTIGFDQTVAGSGTIEGQGTMGVITNVGLILADDPTMQLRLNGNHNGIIMAGAGTYRAAADSVLSFGSGMHLVGGVLETEGTGEIAATNGISTLSYGVNHGLLGVWGEGVTLDLIGSLVNDGTVHINSNDNIFNAAMRITTPAFEISGTGEILMTTAGNPNDAQLTVQAGLVGTIGENQTLRGDGQINGELIMNGTIDPDGPSRLFTTDSITLADSSEMIFDLGGDLEPNFDRLSVRGGHSIALDGIATINLEVGYAPSFGDTWDVITGATSGTFDEVVTGIAPPGQVYRVIYESSRVYVILTCDADLSGDGVINFFDVSEFLSYYSAQDVRGDLNNDGVFNFFDVSTFLQLFSQGCNP
;
A
#
# COMPACT_ATOMS: atom_id res chain seq x y z
N MET A 1 21.56 -23.34 -44.20
CA MET A 1 21.70 -22.87 -45.60
C MET A 1 22.84 -23.62 -46.30
N HIS A 2 22.51 -24.67 -47.04
CA HIS A 2 23.32 -25.18 -48.15
C HIS A 2 22.33 -25.66 -49.20
N THR A 3 22.06 -24.79 -50.17
CA THR A 3 21.16 -25.01 -51.30
C THR A 3 21.76 -26.07 -52.23
N ARG A 4 21.08 -27.21 -52.40
CA ARG A 4 21.27 -28.08 -53.57
C ARG A 4 19.95 -28.18 -54.33
N GLN A 5 19.96 -27.56 -55.49
CA GLN A 5 18.89 -27.50 -56.47
C GLN A 5 18.62 -28.90 -57.05
N SER A 6 17.35 -29.30 -57.04
CA SER A 6 16.84 -30.43 -57.80
C SER A 6 16.89 -30.10 -59.30
N ILE A 7 17.73 -30.82 -60.03
CA ILE A 7 17.71 -30.86 -61.50
C ILE A 7 17.08 -32.20 -61.89
N VAL A 8 15.88 -32.13 -62.46
CA VAL A 8 15.26 -33.21 -63.20
C VAL A 8 16.00 -33.32 -64.54
N ILE A 9 16.80 -34.37 -64.72
CA ILE A 9 17.29 -34.79 -66.04
C ILE A 9 16.91 -36.25 -66.26
N ALA A 10 16.09 -36.46 -67.28
CA ALA A 10 15.95 -37.73 -67.96
C ALA A 10 17.26 -38.07 -68.67
N SER A 11 17.87 -39.21 -68.35
CA SER A 11 18.92 -39.80 -69.17
C SER A 11 18.89 -41.31 -69.08
N LEU A 12 18.15 -41.87 -70.04
CA LEU A 12 18.27 -43.22 -70.56
C LEU A 12 19.60 -43.32 -71.31
N LEU A 13 20.64 -43.93 -70.75
CA LEU A 13 21.68 -44.63 -71.54
C LEU A 13 22.60 -45.48 -70.67
N ALA A 14 22.63 -46.76 -71.01
CA ALA A 14 23.28 -47.86 -70.33
C ALA A 14 24.82 -47.77 -70.33
N VAL A 15 25.43 -48.11 -69.19
CA VAL A 15 26.74 -48.74 -69.15
C VAL A 15 26.51 -50.20 -68.80
N CYS A 16 26.61 -51.06 -69.82
CA CYS A 16 26.45 -52.50 -69.72
C CYS A 16 27.65 -53.12 -68.99
N GLY A 17 27.51 -53.29 -67.67
CA GLY A 17 28.10 -54.44 -66.99
C GLY A 17 27.16 -55.64 -67.19
N SER A 18 27.69 -56.79 -67.59
CA SER A 18 26.93 -58.01 -67.78
C SER A 18 26.34 -58.51 -66.44
N ALA A 19 25.16 -58.03 -66.09
CA ALA A 19 24.29 -58.65 -65.11
C ALA A 19 23.63 -59.86 -65.79
N ALA A 20 23.71 -61.03 -65.13
CA ALA A 20 22.91 -62.19 -65.52
C ALA A 20 21.43 -61.76 -65.60
N GLN A 21 20.77 -62.01 -66.74
CA GLN A 21 19.33 -61.73 -66.84
C GLN A 21 18.58 -62.68 -65.92
N ALA A 22 17.80 -62.14 -64.99
CA ALA A 22 16.92 -62.95 -64.18
C ALA A 22 15.88 -63.64 -65.11
N GLN A 23 15.63 -64.93 -64.90
CA GLN A 23 14.73 -65.74 -65.69
C GLN A 23 13.29 -65.55 -65.20
N SER A 24 12.42 -65.00 -66.03
CA SER A 24 10.98 -64.93 -65.75
C SER A 24 10.31 -66.30 -65.94
N ILE A 25 9.55 -66.74 -64.94
CA ILE A 25 8.84 -68.03 -64.95
C ILE A 25 7.35 -67.74 -64.79
N ASN A 26 6.57 -68.08 -65.82
CA ASN A 26 5.14 -67.77 -65.87
C ASN A 26 4.29 -68.84 -65.21
N TRP A 27 3.27 -68.44 -64.45
CA TRP A 27 2.16 -69.30 -64.05
C TRP A 27 1.34 -69.68 -65.29
N LEU A 28 1.04 -70.96 -65.50
CA LEU A 28 0.59 -71.46 -66.81
C LEU A 28 -0.91 -71.28 -67.14
N SER A 29 -1.76 -71.02 -66.15
CA SER A 29 -3.20 -70.79 -66.38
C SER A 29 -3.89 -70.10 -65.19
N PRO A 30 -5.01 -69.37 -65.39
CA PRO A 30 -5.75 -68.70 -64.32
C PRO A 30 -6.60 -69.70 -63.52
N VAL A 31 -5.94 -70.63 -62.85
CA VAL A 31 -6.57 -71.62 -61.97
C VAL A 31 -5.83 -71.66 -60.65
N ASP A 32 -6.56 -71.98 -59.58
CA ASP A 32 -5.97 -72.20 -58.27
C ASP A 32 -4.90 -73.31 -58.34
N GLY A 33 -3.88 -73.18 -57.49
CA GLY A 33 -2.83 -74.18 -57.41
C GLY A 33 -1.79 -73.91 -56.33
N ASN A 34 -1.02 -74.95 -56.02
CA ASN A 34 0.10 -74.85 -55.12
C ASN A 34 1.35 -74.37 -55.89
N TRP A 35 2.07 -73.38 -55.35
CA TRP A 35 3.35 -72.88 -55.88
C TRP A 35 4.33 -74.01 -56.18
N ASN A 36 4.33 -75.07 -55.39
CA ASN A 36 5.27 -76.18 -55.50
C ASN A 36 4.89 -77.23 -56.58
N GLU A 37 3.79 -77.06 -57.30
CA GLU A 37 3.42 -77.94 -58.41
C GLU A 37 4.15 -77.51 -59.69
N SER A 38 5.17 -78.26 -60.12
CA SER A 38 5.90 -77.96 -61.36
C SER A 38 4.99 -77.86 -62.58
N ALA A 39 3.90 -78.63 -62.64
CA ALA A 39 2.92 -78.58 -63.73
C ALA A 39 2.18 -77.23 -63.86
N LYS A 40 2.29 -76.35 -62.86
CA LYS A 40 1.66 -75.02 -62.87
C LYS A 40 2.60 -73.92 -63.37
N TRP A 41 3.89 -74.21 -63.56
CA TRP A 41 4.90 -73.24 -63.99
C TRP A 41 5.50 -73.58 -65.36
N ASP A 42 5.86 -72.54 -66.10
CA ASP A 42 6.46 -72.68 -67.42
C ASP A 42 7.71 -73.56 -67.40
N MET A 43 7.80 -74.46 -68.38
CA MET A 43 8.84 -75.49 -68.51
C MET A 43 8.99 -76.43 -67.29
N GLY A 44 8.04 -76.45 -66.36
CA GLY A 44 8.13 -77.22 -65.12
C GLY A 44 9.08 -76.62 -64.08
N ASN A 45 9.57 -75.39 -64.27
CA ASN A 45 10.50 -74.76 -63.35
C ASN A 45 9.74 -74.09 -62.20
N ILE A 46 9.93 -74.53 -60.96
CA ILE A 46 9.30 -73.88 -59.80
C ILE A 46 10.21 -72.75 -59.35
N PRO A 47 9.75 -71.48 -59.33
CA PRO A 47 10.59 -70.36 -58.91
C PRO A 47 11.09 -70.53 -57.48
N ASN A 48 12.40 -70.65 -57.29
CA ASN A 48 13.08 -70.82 -56.01
C ASN A 48 14.59 -70.49 -56.07
N SER A 49 15.02 -69.62 -57.00
CA SER A 49 16.38 -69.12 -57.11
C SER A 49 16.45 -67.58 -57.15
N LEU A 50 17.55 -67.02 -56.66
CA LEU A 50 17.84 -65.57 -56.69
C LEU A 50 17.88 -64.97 -58.10
N SER A 51 18.06 -65.82 -59.12
CA SER A 51 18.05 -65.41 -60.53
C SER A 51 16.70 -65.61 -61.21
N GLU A 52 15.61 -65.86 -60.48
CA GLU A 52 14.29 -66.14 -61.04
C GLU A 52 13.25 -65.09 -60.61
N ILE A 53 12.35 -64.74 -61.52
CA ILE A 53 11.20 -63.85 -61.29
C ILE A 53 9.92 -64.64 -61.48
N ALA A 54 9.05 -64.69 -60.47
CA ALA A 54 7.74 -65.33 -60.59
C ALA A 54 6.73 -64.39 -61.27
N VAL A 55 6.09 -64.82 -62.36
CA VAL A 55 5.18 -63.99 -63.17
C VAL A 55 3.75 -64.53 -63.16
N PHE A 56 2.79 -63.69 -62.81
CA PHE A 56 1.35 -63.98 -62.69
C PHE A 56 0.55 -63.02 -63.58
N GLY A 57 0.54 -63.30 -64.88
CA GLY A 57 0.00 -62.38 -65.90
C GLY A 57 -1.33 -62.76 -66.53
N HIS A 58 -1.96 -63.87 -66.12
CA HIS A 58 -3.24 -64.29 -66.69
C HIS A 58 -4.41 -63.50 -66.11
N THR A 59 -5.44 -63.22 -66.91
CA THR A 59 -6.68 -62.56 -66.44
C THR A 59 -7.63 -63.56 -65.76
N GLY A 60 -8.43 -63.08 -64.80
CA GLY A 60 -9.40 -63.89 -64.07
C GLY A 60 -8.93 -64.22 -62.65
N MET A 61 -9.87 -64.54 -61.76
CA MET A 61 -9.56 -64.89 -60.37
C MET A 61 -8.84 -66.25 -60.28
N TYR A 62 -7.73 -66.27 -59.53
CA TYR A 62 -7.09 -67.50 -59.06
C TYR A 62 -6.22 -67.25 -57.84
N THR A 63 -6.04 -68.28 -57.03
CA THR A 63 -5.22 -68.27 -55.81
C THR A 63 -4.03 -69.22 -55.95
N VAL A 64 -2.83 -68.69 -55.70
CA VAL A 64 -1.57 -69.44 -55.64
C VAL A 64 -1.17 -69.63 -54.19
N VAL A 65 -1.29 -70.85 -53.68
CA VAL A 65 -0.98 -71.18 -52.28
C VAL A 65 0.47 -71.64 -52.15
N THR A 66 1.20 -71.14 -51.15
CA THR A 66 2.57 -71.60 -50.86
C THR A 66 2.58 -72.64 -49.75
N THR A 67 3.36 -73.72 -49.90
CA THR A 67 3.46 -74.78 -48.88
C THR A 67 4.87 -74.99 -48.33
N THR A 68 5.90 -74.45 -48.98
CA THR A 68 7.30 -74.47 -48.52
C THR A 68 7.98 -73.14 -48.80
N ASN A 69 9.02 -72.81 -48.02
CA ASN A 69 9.81 -71.59 -48.20
C ASN A 69 10.41 -71.51 -49.61
N TRP A 70 10.45 -70.30 -50.17
CA TRP A 70 11.14 -70.01 -51.43
C TRP A 70 12.03 -68.78 -51.33
N ASN A 71 13.03 -68.70 -52.20
CA ASN A 71 13.88 -67.53 -52.38
C ASN A 71 13.86 -67.13 -53.86
N ILE A 72 13.39 -65.94 -54.20
CA ILE A 72 13.29 -65.47 -55.59
C ILE A 72 14.00 -64.13 -55.79
N GLY A 73 14.41 -63.86 -57.03
CA GLY A 73 14.99 -62.59 -57.45
C GLY A 73 13.97 -61.47 -57.68
N GLY A 74 12.67 -61.78 -57.77
CA GLY A 74 11.60 -60.78 -57.89
C GLY A 74 10.23 -61.41 -58.18
N MET A 75 9.18 -60.58 -58.24
CA MET A 75 7.82 -61.03 -58.53
C MET A 75 7.08 -60.03 -59.43
N MET A 76 6.32 -60.51 -60.41
CA MET A 76 5.45 -59.71 -61.26
C MET A 76 4.03 -60.26 -61.22
N LEU A 77 3.20 -59.69 -60.35
CA LEU A 77 1.78 -59.96 -60.21
C LEU A 77 0.97 -58.90 -60.95
N THR A 78 0.82 -59.05 -62.27
CA THR A 78 0.13 -58.05 -63.12
C THR A 78 -1.38 -58.30 -63.23
N ASN A 79 -1.89 -59.40 -62.67
CA ASN A 79 -3.33 -59.66 -62.62
C ASN A 79 -3.95 -59.08 -61.34
N PRO A 80 -4.86 -58.10 -61.42
CA PRO A 80 -5.49 -57.50 -60.25
C PRO A 80 -6.43 -58.44 -59.48
N GLU A 81 -6.88 -59.53 -60.10
CA GLU A 81 -7.78 -60.51 -59.48
C GLU A 81 -7.04 -61.73 -58.88
N ALA A 82 -5.71 -61.80 -59.04
CA ALA A 82 -4.93 -62.92 -58.53
C ALA A 82 -4.52 -62.73 -57.07
N VAL A 83 -4.57 -63.83 -56.32
CA VAL A 83 -4.16 -63.89 -54.91
C VAL A 83 -2.94 -64.79 -54.76
N VAL A 84 -1.85 -64.28 -54.17
CA VAL A 84 -0.73 -65.11 -53.69
C VAL A 84 -0.91 -65.32 -52.18
N SER A 85 -1.24 -66.54 -51.79
CA SER A 85 -1.56 -66.95 -50.43
C SER A 85 -0.33 -67.54 -49.75
N ILE A 86 0.29 -66.75 -48.87
CA ILE A 86 1.38 -67.19 -48.00
C ILE A 86 0.79 -67.78 -46.71
N GLY A 87 1.17 -69.03 -46.41
CA GLY A 87 0.82 -69.70 -45.16
C GLY A 87 1.71 -69.29 -43.98
N THR A 88 2.09 -70.24 -43.14
CA THR A 88 2.94 -70.04 -41.94
C THR A 88 4.43 -70.28 -42.25
N ASN A 89 4.84 -69.88 -43.45
CA ASN A 89 6.18 -70.09 -44.01
C ASN A 89 6.89 -68.74 -44.17
N GLN A 90 8.22 -68.77 -44.25
CA GLN A 90 9.03 -67.58 -44.52
C GLN A 90 9.53 -67.62 -45.97
N HIS A 91 9.14 -66.60 -46.74
CA HIS A 91 9.52 -66.46 -48.15
C HIS A 91 10.42 -65.24 -48.34
N SER A 92 11.50 -65.39 -49.10
CA SER A 92 12.50 -64.34 -49.28
C SER A 92 12.50 -63.78 -50.71
N ILE A 93 12.55 -62.47 -50.84
CA ILE A 93 12.64 -61.73 -52.10
C ILE A 93 13.97 -60.96 -52.12
N TYR A 94 14.69 -61.04 -53.24
CA TYR A 94 16.01 -60.41 -53.44
C TYR A 94 16.01 -59.35 -54.56
N GLY A 95 14.84 -58.86 -54.96
CA GLY A 95 14.67 -57.78 -55.94
C GLY A 95 13.23 -57.30 -56.04
N ASP A 96 12.89 -56.62 -57.13
CA ASP A 96 11.63 -55.86 -57.21
C ASP A 96 10.36 -56.72 -57.26
N VAL A 97 9.27 -56.13 -56.74
CA VAL A 97 7.92 -56.68 -56.77
C VAL A 97 7.01 -55.70 -57.49
N PHE A 98 6.46 -56.11 -58.62
CA PHE A 98 5.31 -55.46 -59.23
C PHE A 98 4.05 -56.21 -58.80
N ASN A 99 3.10 -55.54 -58.16
CA ASN A 99 1.88 -56.10 -57.58
C ASN A 99 0.67 -55.23 -57.91
N ASP A 100 -0.17 -55.70 -58.84
CA ASP A 100 -1.51 -55.19 -59.08
C ASP A 100 -2.60 -56.04 -58.39
N GLY A 101 -2.25 -57.25 -57.95
CA GLY A 101 -3.14 -58.22 -57.30
C GLY A 101 -3.12 -58.14 -55.77
N THR A 102 -3.32 -59.27 -55.10
CA THR A 102 -3.28 -59.37 -53.63
C THR A 102 -2.27 -60.42 -53.16
N ILE A 103 -1.36 -60.04 -52.27
CA ILE A 103 -0.50 -61.00 -51.55
C ILE A 103 -1.01 -61.08 -50.11
N VAL A 104 -1.47 -62.25 -49.66
CA VAL A 104 -1.96 -62.44 -48.29
C VAL A 104 -0.90 -63.17 -47.48
N VAL A 105 -0.41 -62.57 -46.41
CA VAL A 105 0.54 -63.17 -45.46
C VAL A 105 -0.22 -63.77 -44.29
N ASN A 106 0.06 -65.03 -43.98
CA ASN A 106 -0.68 -65.84 -43.01
C ASN A 106 -2.17 -66.01 -43.36
N THR A 107 -2.41 -66.53 -44.56
CA THR A 107 -3.76 -66.61 -45.16
C THR A 107 -4.79 -67.35 -44.29
N ASN A 108 -4.36 -68.33 -43.48
CA ASN A 108 -5.26 -69.10 -42.62
C ASN A 108 -5.59 -68.42 -41.28
N ALA A 109 -5.11 -67.18 -41.03
CA ALA A 109 -5.20 -66.53 -39.73
C ALA A 109 -4.71 -67.51 -38.63
N SER A 110 -3.51 -68.03 -38.80
CA SER A 110 -2.90 -68.95 -37.84
C SER A 110 -2.17 -68.17 -36.75
N THR A 111 -2.05 -68.73 -35.54
CA THR A 111 -1.13 -68.21 -34.51
C THR A 111 0.33 -68.61 -34.75
N PHE A 112 0.62 -69.22 -35.90
CA PHE A 112 1.98 -69.46 -36.36
C PHE A 112 2.35 -68.41 -37.39
N ASN A 113 3.61 -67.99 -37.35
CA ASN A 113 4.11 -66.86 -38.13
C ASN A 113 4.16 -67.19 -39.62
N GLY A 114 3.48 -66.39 -40.44
CA GLY A 114 3.75 -66.26 -41.88
C GLY A 114 4.64 -65.05 -42.13
N SER A 115 5.61 -65.15 -43.04
CA SER A 115 6.57 -64.06 -43.27
C SER A 115 6.91 -63.86 -44.75
N LEU A 116 6.91 -62.60 -45.15
CA LEU A 116 7.49 -62.12 -46.40
C LEU A 116 8.73 -61.28 -46.08
N PHE A 117 9.91 -61.76 -46.48
CA PHE A 117 11.22 -61.19 -46.15
C PHE A 117 11.89 -60.59 -47.38
N PHE A 118 12.29 -59.33 -47.32
CA PHE A 118 13.05 -58.63 -48.35
C PHE A 118 14.53 -58.58 -47.94
N ALA A 119 15.35 -59.34 -48.67
CA ALA A 119 16.77 -59.53 -48.40
C ALA A 119 17.68 -58.59 -49.24
N ALA A 120 17.09 -57.72 -50.06
CA ALA A 120 17.75 -56.73 -50.90
C ALA A 120 16.92 -55.45 -50.98
N ASP A 121 17.55 -54.35 -51.37
CA ASP A 121 16.83 -53.12 -51.69
C ASP A 121 15.84 -53.42 -52.82
N SER A 122 14.57 -53.13 -52.61
CA SER A 122 13.50 -53.57 -53.52
C SER A 122 12.46 -52.47 -53.73
N LEU A 123 11.97 -52.35 -54.96
CA LEU A 123 10.79 -51.55 -55.29
C LEU A 123 9.54 -52.41 -55.24
N LEU A 124 8.55 -51.99 -54.44
CA LEU A 124 7.19 -52.51 -54.42
C LEU A 124 6.28 -51.54 -55.20
N SER A 125 5.87 -51.95 -56.39
CA SER A 125 5.12 -51.14 -57.37
C SER A 125 3.81 -51.82 -57.78
N GLY A 126 2.98 -51.13 -58.57
CA GLY A 126 1.62 -51.55 -58.92
C GLY A 126 0.55 -51.00 -57.98
N SER A 127 -0.72 -51.25 -58.28
CA SER A 127 -1.88 -50.77 -57.50
C SER A 127 -2.49 -51.80 -56.55
N GLY A 128 -1.83 -52.95 -56.40
CA GLY A 128 -2.29 -54.07 -55.62
C GLY A 128 -2.11 -53.88 -54.12
N SER A 129 -2.37 -54.96 -53.37
CA SER A 129 -2.21 -54.94 -51.92
C SER A 129 -1.39 -56.09 -51.37
N ILE A 130 -0.68 -55.83 -50.27
CA ILE A 130 -0.20 -56.85 -49.35
C ILE A 130 -1.11 -56.80 -48.13
N VAL A 131 -1.74 -57.93 -47.79
CA VAL A 131 -2.64 -58.08 -46.64
C VAL A 131 -1.95 -58.93 -45.59
N LEU A 132 -1.66 -58.36 -44.42
CA LEU A 132 -1.20 -59.09 -43.25
C LEU A 132 -2.41 -59.58 -42.45
N ASN A 133 -2.46 -60.88 -42.16
CA ASN A 133 -3.62 -61.50 -41.52
C ASN A 133 -3.26 -62.20 -40.20
N GLY A 134 -2.73 -61.43 -39.24
CA GLY A 134 -2.36 -61.90 -37.90
C GLY A 134 -3.55 -61.91 -36.91
N PRO A 135 -3.98 -63.06 -36.39
CA PRO A 135 -5.16 -63.17 -35.51
C PRO A 135 -4.92 -62.91 -34.03
N GLY A 136 -3.73 -63.19 -33.48
CA GLY A 136 -3.49 -63.29 -32.04
C GLY A 136 -2.28 -62.51 -31.52
N ALA A 137 -1.28 -62.26 -32.36
CA ALA A 137 -0.12 -61.42 -32.08
C ALA A 137 0.35 -60.70 -33.37
N PRO A 138 1.04 -59.54 -33.28
CA PRO A 138 1.58 -58.89 -34.47
C PRO A 138 2.56 -59.79 -35.25
N ASP A 139 3.26 -60.69 -34.55
CA ASP A 139 4.22 -61.62 -35.13
C ASP A 139 3.57 -62.75 -35.95
N ASP A 140 2.25 -62.90 -35.93
CA ASP A 140 1.58 -63.95 -36.71
C ASP A 140 1.66 -63.69 -38.23
N ALA A 141 1.78 -62.44 -38.67
CA ALA A 141 1.89 -62.06 -40.08
C ALA A 141 2.95 -60.97 -40.26
N ASN A 142 4.04 -61.28 -40.94
CA ASN A 142 5.23 -60.44 -40.97
C ASN A 142 5.59 -59.97 -42.38
N PHE A 143 5.87 -58.67 -42.50
CA PHE A 143 6.62 -58.08 -43.60
C PHE A 143 7.96 -57.62 -43.03
N PHE A 144 9.05 -58.24 -43.47
CA PHE A 144 10.38 -58.00 -42.92
C PHE A 144 11.32 -57.47 -43.99
N VAL A 145 12.09 -56.44 -43.65
CA VAL A 145 13.19 -55.93 -44.46
C VAL A 145 14.49 -56.20 -43.70
N ASP A 146 15.50 -56.73 -44.39
CA ASP A 146 16.84 -56.87 -43.84
C ASP A 146 17.34 -55.52 -43.28
N SER A 147 17.98 -55.54 -42.11
CA SER A 147 18.36 -54.32 -41.39
C SER A 147 19.37 -53.42 -42.13
N THR A 148 19.97 -53.91 -43.21
CA THR A 148 20.88 -53.14 -44.08
C THR A 148 20.25 -52.70 -45.39
N ARG A 149 18.94 -52.90 -45.56
CA ARG A 149 18.20 -52.68 -46.80
C ARG A 149 16.94 -51.84 -46.57
N SER A 150 16.38 -51.36 -47.67
CA SER A 150 15.08 -50.69 -47.67
C SER A 150 14.14 -51.23 -48.73
N VAL A 151 12.84 -51.18 -48.46
CA VAL A 151 11.81 -51.39 -49.49
C VAL A 151 11.15 -50.07 -49.80
N THR A 152 11.01 -49.73 -51.08
CA THR A 152 10.27 -48.55 -51.51
C THR A 152 8.88 -48.96 -52.00
N GLN A 153 7.83 -48.57 -51.28
CA GLN A 153 6.44 -48.72 -51.70
C GLN A 153 6.04 -47.55 -52.60
N SER A 154 5.48 -47.85 -53.77
CA SER A 154 4.98 -46.85 -54.72
C SER A 154 3.61 -46.30 -54.31
N ALA A 155 3.27 -45.11 -54.81
CA ALA A 155 2.10 -44.35 -54.35
C ALA A 155 0.73 -45.03 -54.53
N ALA A 156 0.59 -45.92 -55.51
CA ALA A 156 -0.67 -46.63 -55.76
C ALA A 156 -0.83 -47.92 -54.94
N HIS A 157 0.23 -48.40 -54.29
CA HIS A 157 0.23 -49.69 -53.60
C HIS A 157 -0.29 -49.54 -52.16
N THR A 158 -0.92 -50.60 -51.64
CA THR A 158 -1.44 -50.64 -50.26
C THR A 158 -0.86 -51.80 -49.46
N ILE A 159 -0.36 -51.54 -48.25
CA ILE A 159 -0.07 -52.58 -47.24
C ILE A 159 -1.14 -52.45 -46.15
N ARG A 160 -1.86 -53.52 -45.84
CA ARG A 160 -3.00 -53.45 -44.90
C ARG A 160 -3.18 -54.68 -44.02
N GLY A 161 -4.07 -54.60 -43.04
CA GLY A 161 -4.48 -55.72 -42.17
C GLY A 161 -3.95 -55.61 -40.74
N ALA A 162 -3.58 -56.75 -40.15
CA ALA A 162 -2.98 -56.86 -38.82
C ALA A 162 -1.73 -57.75 -38.89
N GLY A 163 -0.64 -57.35 -38.24
CA GLY A 163 0.66 -58.01 -38.38
C GLY A 163 1.81 -57.11 -37.94
N ARG A 164 3.04 -57.41 -38.39
CA ARG A 164 4.26 -56.63 -38.10
C ARG A 164 4.96 -56.21 -39.38
N LEU A 165 5.27 -54.92 -39.49
CA LEU A 165 6.21 -54.36 -40.47
C LEU A 165 7.54 -54.12 -39.76
N GLN A 166 8.60 -54.83 -40.15
CA GLN A 166 9.92 -54.70 -39.54
C GLN A 166 10.98 -54.26 -40.55
N GLY A 167 11.89 -53.39 -40.13
CA GLY A 167 12.97 -52.85 -40.95
C GLY A 167 12.61 -51.52 -41.61
N THR A 168 13.33 -51.12 -42.66
CA THR A 168 13.15 -49.80 -43.30
C THR A 168 12.20 -49.88 -44.50
N LEU A 169 11.08 -49.17 -44.40
CA LEU A 169 10.09 -49.01 -45.47
C LEU A 169 9.99 -47.53 -45.88
N ILE A 170 10.34 -47.23 -47.13
CA ILE A 170 10.05 -45.94 -47.77
C ILE A 170 8.64 -46.02 -48.33
N ASN A 171 7.67 -45.46 -47.61
CA ASN A 171 6.25 -45.48 -47.95
C ASN A 171 5.83 -44.25 -48.74
N ASN A 172 5.56 -44.40 -50.03
CA ASN A 172 4.88 -43.37 -50.82
C ASN A 172 3.38 -43.65 -51.01
N GLY A 173 2.91 -44.84 -50.60
CA GLY A 173 1.53 -45.31 -50.77
C GLY A 173 0.76 -45.31 -49.45
N THR A 174 -0.06 -46.33 -49.25
CA THR A 174 -0.87 -46.47 -48.03
C THR A 174 -0.42 -47.66 -47.19
N VAL A 175 -0.21 -47.43 -45.89
CA VAL A 175 -0.06 -48.44 -44.85
C VAL A 175 -1.25 -48.30 -43.89
N VAL A 176 -2.13 -49.30 -43.79
CA VAL A 176 -3.36 -49.14 -42.99
C VAL A 176 -3.72 -50.37 -42.17
N ALA A 177 -3.88 -50.20 -40.86
CA ALA A 177 -4.53 -51.20 -40.02
C ALA A 177 -6.04 -51.15 -40.29
N ASP A 178 -6.64 -52.22 -40.82
CA ASP A 178 -8.07 -52.25 -41.19
C ASP A 178 -8.81 -53.51 -40.70
N ASN A 179 -8.12 -54.36 -39.93
CA ASN A 179 -8.66 -55.58 -39.35
C ASN A 179 -8.97 -55.40 -37.85
N PRO A 180 -10.22 -55.08 -37.47
CA PRO A 180 -10.59 -54.87 -36.06
C PRO A 180 -10.60 -56.14 -35.21
N LEU A 181 -10.58 -57.33 -35.84
CA LEU A 181 -10.51 -58.60 -35.13
C LEU A 181 -9.05 -58.99 -34.80
N GLY A 182 -8.08 -58.35 -35.45
CA GLY A 182 -6.66 -58.53 -35.18
C GLY A 182 -6.18 -57.67 -34.01
N VAL A 183 -4.99 -57.97 -33.51
CA VAL A 183 -4.36 -57.21 -32.41
C VAL A 183 -3.80 -55.84 -32.82
N GLY A 184 -3.66 -55.59 -34.12
CA GLY A 184 -3.15 -54.36 -34.70
C GLY A 184 -2.03 -54.58 -35.73
N LEU A 185 -1.68 -53.51 -36.45
CA LEU A 185 -0.52 -53.47 -37.36
C LEU A 185 0.64 -52.78 -36.65
N LEU A 186 1.69 -53.52 -36.30
CA LEU A 186 2.87 -53.03 -35.60
C LEU A 186 3.92 -52.51 -36.58
N ILE A 187 4.30 -51.24 -36.44
CA ILE A 187 5.45 -50.62 -37.12
C ILE A 187 6.67 -50.79 -36.21
N ASP A 188 7.53 -51.76 -36.54
CA ASP A 188 8.73 -52.10 -35.80
C ASP A 188 9.99 -51.81 -36.62
N GLY A 189 10.19 -50.54 -36.96
CA GLY A 189 11.29 -50.07 -37.78
C GLY A 189 11.08 -48.65 -38.25
N ASP A 190 11.81 -48.26 -39.30
CA ASP A 190 11.75 -46.93 -39.88
C ASP A 190 10.74 -46.89 -41.03
N LEU A 191 9.79 -45.97 -40.94
CA LEU A 191 8.78 -45.68 -41.93
C LEU A 191 9.01 -44.27 -42.49
N ASP A 192 9.65 -44.19 -43.65
CA ASP A 192 9.92 -42.92 -44.34
C ASP A 192 8.78 -42.61 -45.32
N GLN A 193 7.94 -41.64 -44.96
CA GLN A 193 6.82 -41.13 -45.75
C GLN A 193 7.12 -39.78 -46.41
N THR A 194 8.38 -39.36 -46.51
CA THR A 194 8.75 -38.05 -47.08
C THR A 194 8.34 -37.87 -48.55
N GLY A 195 8.11 -38.96 -49.28
CA GLY A 195 7.54 -38.91 -50.63
C GLY A 195 6.02 -38.82 -50.70
N GLY A 196 5.33 -38.57 -49.57
CA GLY A 196 3.89 -38.29 -49.51
C GLY A 196 3.02 -39.49 -49.15
N GLY A 197 3.58 -40.52 -48.50
CA GLY A 197 2.80 -41.68 -48.06
C GLY A 197 1.89 -41.38 -46.88
N MET A 198 0.98 -42.32 -46.63
CA MET A 198 0.03 -42.30 -45.52
C MET A 198 0.17 -43.57 -44.68
N ALA A 199 0.12 -43.44 -43.35
CA ALA A 199 0.05 -44.55 -42.42
C ALA A 199 -1.08 -44.31 -41.41
N GLY A 200 -1.89 -45.33 -41.12
CA GLY A 200 -3.05 -45.08 -40.26
C GLY A 200 -3.82 -46.32 -39.83
N ALA A 201 -4.96 -46.07 -39.22
CA ALA A 201 -5.89 -47.11 -38.77
C ALA A 201 -7.32 -46.77 -39.18
N ASP A 202 -8.07 -47.78 -39.63
CA ASP A 202 -9.46 -47.69 -40.05
C ASP A 202 -10.32 -48.75 -39.36
N ASN A 203 -11.65 -48.57 -39.41
CA ASN A 203 -12.64 -49.61 -39.05
C ASN A 203 -12.46 -50.18 -37.62
N GLY A 204 -12.08 -49.35 -36.65
CA GLY A 204 -11.82 -49.77 -35.26
C GLY A 204 -10.52 -50.55 -35.03
N ALA A 205 -9.66 -50.67 -36.04
CA ALA A 205 -8.36 -51.33 -35.91
C ALA A 205 -7.31 -50.42 -35.25
N LYS A 206 -6.14 -50.99 -34.98
CA LYS A 206 -5.04 -50.32 -34.27
C LYS A 206 -3.76 -50.32 -35.09
N LEU A 207 -3.19 -49.15 -35.33
CA LEU A 207 -1.80 -49.01 -35.77
C LEU A 207 -0.94 -48.90 -34.51
N LEU A 208 0.00 -49.82 -34.33
CA LEU A 208 0.85 -49.91 -33.15
C LEU A 208 2.26 -49.39 -33.48
N LEU A 209 2.78 -48.47 -32.68
CA LEU A 209 4.13 -47.94 -32.84
C LEU A 209 5.11 -48.74 -31.98
N GLY A 210 6.05 -49.43 -32.65
CA GLY A 210 7.07 -50.29 -32.06
C GLY A 210 8.27 -49.56 -31.49
N SER A 211 9.26 -50.31 -31.00
CA SER A 211 10.31 -49.75 -30.14
C SER A 211 11.47 -49.22 -30.94
N ASN A 212 11.94 -48.01 -30.63
CA ASN A 212 13.09 -47.35 -31.28
C ASN A 212 12.98 -47.26 -32.83
N GLY A 213 11.77 -47.27 -33.38
CA GLY A 213 11.50 -46.99 -34.80
C GLY A 213 11.16 -45.53 -35.01
N SER A 214 11.12 -45.10 -36.28
CA SER A 214 10.77 -43.72 -36.63
C SER A 214 9.68 -43.64 -37.70
N ILE A 215 8.85 -42.60 -37.65
CA ILE A 215 8.00 -42.18 -38.76
C ILE A 215 8.45 -40.80 -39.20
N THR A 216 8.85 -40.68 -40.48
CA THR A 216 9.39 -39.45 -41.04
C THR A 216 8.51 -38.94 -42.18
N GLY A 217 7.95 -37.74 -42.06
CA GLY A 217 7.12 -37.12 -43.09
C GLY A 217 5.73 -37.73 -43.24
N GLY A 218 4.98 -37.26 -44.24
CA GLY A 218 3.67 -37.81 -44.62
C GLY A 218 2.56 -37.65 -43.58
N GLU A 219 1.47 -38.39 -43.78
CA GLU A 219 0.27 -38.33 -42.94
C GLU A 219 0.14 -39.53 -42.00
N LEU A 220 -0.21 -39.25 -40.74
CA LEU A 220 -0.74 -40.19 -39.76
C LEU A 220 -2.24 -39.97 -39.63
N PHE A 221 -3.05 -40.95 -40.05
CA PHE A 221 -4.52 -40.79 -40.10
C PHE A 221 -5.28 -41.86 -39.32
N THR A 222 -6.47 -41.50 -38.85
CA THR A 222 -7.47 -42.49 -38.40
C THR A 222 -8.82 -42.24 -39.07
N SER A 223 -9.57 -43.30 -39.29
CA SER A 223 -10.95 -43.23 -39.80
C SER A 223 -11.81 -44.32 -39.17
N ASN A 224 -13.13 -44.12 -39.19
CA ASN A 224 -14.13 -45.09 -38.69
C ASN A 224 -13.78 -45.74 -37.33
N GLY A 225 -13.26 -44.95 -36.39
CA GLY A 225 -12.90 -45.38 -35.03
C GLY A 225 -11.55 -46.09 -34.89
N GLY A 226 -10.70 -46.09 -35.93
CA GLY A 226 -9.32 -46.57 -35.82
C GLY A 226 -8.47 -45.73 -34.86
N GLN A 227 -7.40 -46.32 -34.32
CA GLN A 227 -6.51 -45.67 -33.35
C GLN A 227 -5.03 -45.90 -33.71
N ILE A 228 -4.20 -44.89 -33.49
CA ILE A 228 -2.73 -45.01 -33.51
C ILE A 228 -2.25 -45.07 -32.07
N ILE A 229 -1.45 -46.06 -31.70
CA ILE A 229 -1.07 -46.31 -30.29
C ILE A 229 0.45 -46.41 -30.16
N ALA A 230 1.04 -45.63 -29.26
CA ALA A 230 2.41 -45.81 -28.79
C ALA A 230 2.53 -47.12 -27.98
N PHE A 231 2.65 -48.23 -28.70
CA PHE A 231 2.56 -49.58 -28.14
C PHE A 231 3.79 -49.97 -27.32
N THR A 232 4.94 -49.38 -27.64
CA THR A 232 6.20 -49.53 -26.91
C THR A 232 6.90 -48.18 -26.72
N ASN A 233 8.07 -48.18 -26.07
CA ASN A 233 8.75 -46.94 -25.70
C ASN A 233 9.67 -46.45 -26.82
N ASN A 234 9.84 -45.13 -26.86
CA ASN A 234 10.80 -44.41 -27.68
C ASN A 234 10.58 -44.62 -29.19
N HIS A 235 9.34 -44.56 -29.65
CA HIS A 235 9.10 -44.36 -31.09
C HIS A 235 9.29 -42.88 -31.42
N HIS A 236 9.87 -42.58 -32.58
CA HIS A 236 10.24 -41.23 -32.98
C HIS A 236 9.33 -40.70 -34.09
N LEU A 237 8.85 -39.47 -33.95
CA LEU A 237 8.12 -38.74 -34.98
C LEU A 237 8.96 -37.57 -35.51
N HIS A 238 9.05 -37.47 -36.84
CA HIS A 238 9.83 -36.43 -37.51
C HIS A 238 9.03 -35.85 -38.69
N GLY A 239 8.55 -34.62 -38.62
CA GLY A 239 7.93 -33.95 -39.77
C GLY A 239 6.57 -34.52 -40.21
N VAL A 240 5.88 -35.25 -39.32
CA VAL A 240 4.60 -35.91 -39.64
C VAL A 240 3.41 -34.93 -39.57
N ASN A 241 2.37 -35.18 -40.36
CA ASN A 241 1.05 -34.54 -40.25
C ASN A 241 0.07 -35.54 -39.61
N ASN A 242 -0.22 -35.38 -38.32
CA ASN A 242 -1.25 -36.15 -37.60
C ASN A 242 -2.63 -35.56 -37.87
N THR A 243 -3.49 -36.29 -38.59
CA THR A 243 -4.91 -35.98 -38.80
C THR A 243 -5.83 -36.93 -38.04
N GLY A 244 -5.27 -37.94 -37.37
CA GLY A 244 -6.00 -38.97 -36.64
C GLY A 244 -5.93 -38.87 -35.13
N ASP A 245 -6.40 -39.94 -34.48
CA ASP A 245 -6.41 -40.13 -33.03
C ASP A 245 -5.18 -40.94 -32.61
N LEU A 246 -4.17 -40.22 -32.11
CA LEU A 246 -2.94 -40.80 -31.57
C LEU A 246 -3.05 -40.93 -30.05
N ILE A 247 -2.72 -42.11 -29.53
CA ILE A 247 -2.81 -42.45 -28.11
C ILE A 247 -1.42 -42.80 -27.61
N ILE A 248 -1.03 -42.18 -26.50
CA ILE A 248 0.12 -42.56 -25.68
C ILE A 248 -0.46 -43.17 -24.39
N PRO A 249 -0.53 -44.50 -24.29
CA PRO A 249 -1.09 -45.13 -23.11
C PRO A 249 -0.30 -44.78 -21.85
N GLY A 250 -0.90 -44.99 -20.69
CA GLY A 250 -0.12 -45.16 -19.45
C GLY A 250 0.83 -46.37 -19.54
N GLU A 251 1.50 -46.72 -18.44
CA GLU A 251 2.50 -47.83 -18.36
C GLU A 251 3.96 -47.43 -18.72
N SER A 252 4.37 -46.19 -18.46
CA SER A 252 5.71 -45.67 -18.81
C SER A 252 5.98 -45.65 -20.32
N ARG A 253 4.96 -45.36 -21.13
CA ARG A 253 5.09 -45.20 -22.58
C ARG A 253 5.66 -43.84 -22.91
N THR A 254 6.61 -43.81 -23.84
CA THR A 254 7.21 -42.57 -24.34
C THR A 254 7.11 -42.53 -25.85
N LEU A 255 6.49 -41.48 -26.38
CA LEU A 255 6.57 -41.08 -27.78
C LEU A 255 7.50 -39.86 -27.88
N ILE A 256 8.42 -39.87 -28.85
CA ILE A 256 9.43 -38.82 -29.01
C ILE A 256 9.14 -38.01 -30.26
N VAL A 257 9.24 -36.68 -30.16
CA VAL A 257 9.16 -35.74 -31.28
C VAL A 257 10.54 -35.15 -31.51
N ASP A 258 11.09 -35.38 -32.71
CA ASP A 258 12.44 -34.96 -33.10
C ASP A 258 12.49 -33.74 -34.03
N SER A 259 11.36 -33.36 -34.62
CA SER A 259 11.24 -32.15 -35.42
C SER A 259 9.80 -31.68 -35.46
N THR A 260 9.56 -30.49 -36.01
CA THR A 260 8.22 -29.91 -36.10
C THR A 260 7.24 -30.89 -36.71
N ILE A 261 6.12 -31.13 -36.02
CA ILE A 261 4.99 -31.94 -36.50
C ILE A 261 3.78 -31.05 -36.68
N GLN A 262 2.86 -31.46 -37.55
CA GLN A 262 1.57 -30.80 -37.72
C GLN A 262 0.48 -31.69 -37.11
N ASN A 263 -0.10 -31.27 -36.01
CA ASN A 263 -1.20 -31.94 -35.34
C ASN A 263 -2.52 -31.25 -35.71
N ASN A 264 -3.29 -31.87 -36.59
CA ASN A 264 -4.65 -31.47 -36.97
C ASN A 264 -5.72 -32.43 -36.40
N GLY A 265 -5.29 -33.55 -35.79
CA GLY A 265 -6.13 -34.52 -35.10
C GLY A 265 -6.04 -34.38 -33.57
N SER A 266 -6.07 -35.52 -32.88
CA SER A 266 -5.95 -35.60 -31.42
C SER A 266 -4.71 -36.39 -31.00
N ILE A 267 -4.09 -35.96 -29.89
CA ILE A 267 -3.05 -36.71 -29.16
C ILE A 267 -3.55 -36.88 -27.72
N SER A 268 -3.89 -38.11 -27.33
CA SER A 268 -4.35 -38.41 -25.97
C SER A 268 -3.24 -39.09 -25.16
N ILE A 269 -2.94 -38.55 -23.97
CA ILE A 269 -1.90 -39.06 -23.08
C ILE A 269 -2.55 -39.68 -21.84
N ASN A 270 -2.28 -40.97 -21.61
CA ASN A 270 -2.85 -41.78 -20.54
C ASN A 270 -4.40 -41.81 -20.49
N PRO A 271 -5.12 -41.91 -21.63
CA PRO A 271 -6.60 -41.90 -21.61
C PRO A 271 -7.21 -43.09 -20.86
N GLU A 272 -6.42 -44.13 -20.55
CA GLU A 272 -6.86 -45.27 -19.75
C GLU A 272 -6.79 -45.03 -18.24
N LEU A 273 -6.41 -43.82 -17.79
CA LEU A 273 -6.30 -43.43 -16.38
C LEU A 273 -5.44 -44.40 -15.56
N GLN A 274 -4.27 -44.75 -16.07
CA GLN A 274 -3.30 -45.56 -15.33
C GLN A 274 -2.46 -44.67 -14.41
N VAL A 275 -2.03 -45.23 -13.27
CA VAL A 275 -1.10 -44.58 -12.31
C VAL A 275 0.38 -44.64 -12.76
N PHE A 276 0.62 -44.99 -14.03
CA PHE A 276 1.94 -45.07 -14.63
C PHE A 276 1.97 -44.15 -15.84
N ASN A 277 3.07 -43.40 -15.96
CA ASN A 277 3.18 -42.25 -16.85
C ASN A 277 2.98 -42.60 -18.34
N GLY A 278 2.17 -41.82 -19.04
CA GLY A 278 2.26 -41.62 -20.49
C GLY A 278 3.06 -40.35 -20.78
N ILE A 279 4.03 -40.39 -21.71
CA ILE A 279 4.98 -39.30 -21.94
C ILE A 279 5.06 -38.95 -23.43
N LEU A 280 4.80 -37.69 -23.76
CA LEU A 280 5.21 -37.07 -25.03
C LEU A 280 6.51 -36.29 -24.78
N ARG A 281 7.63 -36.71 -25.36
CA ARG A 281 8.96 -36.13 -25.10
C ARG A 281 9.53 -35.42 -26.33
N PHE A 282 10.19 -34.29 -26.10
CA PHE A 282 10.93 -33.53 -27.09
C PHE A 282 12.43 -33.68 -26.87
N ASP A 283 13.13 -34.27 -27.84
CA ASP A 283 14.59 -34.48 -27.79
C ASP A 283 15.38 -33.47 -28.65
N ASN A 284 14.68 -32.73 -29.50
CA ASN A 284 15.22 -31.67 -30.34
C ASN A 284 14.26 -30.48 -30.36
N ASP A 285 14.77 -29.30 -30.72
CA ASP A 285 13.92 -28.11 -30.89
C ASP A 285 12.85 -28.40 -31.94
N ALA A 286 11.58 -28.32 -31.53
CA ALA A 286 10.45 -28.64 -32.41
C ALA A 286 9.20 -27.86 -32.01
N THR A 287 8.34 -27.67 -33.00
CA THR A 287 7.00 -27.07 -32.82
C THR A 287 5.92 -28.10 -33.09
N ILE A 288 4.87 -28.13 -32.28
CA ILE A 288 3.61 -28.78 -32.66
C ILE A 288 2.74 -27.70 -33.31
N GLU A 289 2.56 -27.76 -34.62
CA GLU A 289 1.69 -26.85 -35.39
C GLU A 289 0.33 -27.50 -35.68
N GLY A 290 -0.56 -26.79 -36.36
CA GLY A 290 -1.90 -27.26 -36.75
C GLY A 290 -2.99 -26.78 -35.81
N ASN A 291 -4.20 -27.33 -35.95
CA ASN A 291 -5.39 -26.92 -35.17
C ASN A 291 -5.93 -28.03 -34.24
N GLY A 292 -5.10 -29.03 -33.96
CA GLY A 292 -5.45 -30.19 -33.14
C GLY A 292 -5.29 -29.96 -31.63
N THR A 293 -5.62 -31.01 -30.88
CA THR A 293 -5.61 -30.99 -29.41
C THR A 293 -4.68 -32.06 -28.86
N ILE A 294 -4.02 -31.75 -27.74
CA ILE A 294 -3.33 -32.71 -26.86
C ILE A 294 -4.15 -32.80 -25.58
N THR A 295 -4.77 -33.94 -25.31
CA THR A 295 -5.57 -34.15 -24.09
C THR A 295 -4.82 -35.07 -23.13
N MET A 296 -4.65 -34.61 -21.90
CA MET A 296 -3.89 -35.27 -20.86
C MET A 296 -4.81 -35.76 -19.73
N TYR A 297 -4.55 -36.94 -19.19
CA TYR A 297 -5.40 -37.58 -18.19
C TYR A 297 -4.58 -38.09 -17.00
N SER A 298 -4.73 -37.47 -15.84
CA SER A 298 -4.14 -37.95 -14.58
C SER A 298 -5.05 -38.91 -13.82
N ALA A 299 -4.45 -39.89 -13.13
CA ALA A 299 -5.16 -40.91 -12.34
C ALA A 299 -4.88 -40.84 -10.82
N GLY A 300 -3.88 -40.04 -10.41
CA GLY A 300 -3.48 -39.86 -9.02
C GLY A 300 -2.37 -38.82 -8.79
N ASP A 301 -1.51 -38.58 -9.78
CA ASP A 301 -0.40 -37.62 -9.72
C ASP A 301 -0.30 -36.85 -11.06
N PHE A 302 0.32 -35.67 -11.04
CA PHE A 302 0.65 -34.90 -12.24
C PHE A 302 1.52 -35.70 -13.22
N GLY A 303 2.37 -36.60 -12.71
CA GLY A 303 3.27 -37.42 -13.54
C GLY A 303 2.58 -38.45 -14.45
N ASP A 304 1.32 -38.78 -14.20
CA ASP A 304 0.58 -39.83 -14.93
C ASP A 304 0.42 -39.51 -16.43
N ALA A 305 0.30 -38.23 -16.78
CA ALA A 305 0.33 -37.74 -18.15
C ALA A 305 1.34 -36.59 -18.24
N THR A 306 2.39 -36.73 -19.05
CA THR A 306 3.48 -35.75 -19.11
C THR A 306 3.78 -35.31 -20.54
N VAL A 307 3.92 -34.00 -20.72
CA VAL A 307 4.61 -33.40 -21.86
C VAL A 307 5.98 -32.92 -21.36
N LEU A 308 7.06 -33.46 -21.92
CA LEU A 308 8.43 -33.31 -21.38
C LEU A 308 9.38 -32.74 -22.44
N THR A 309 10.22 -31.79 -22.03
CA THR A 309 11.39 -31.36 -22.82
C THR A 309 12.68 -31.96 -22.28
N SER A 310 13.59 -32.31 -23.17
CA SER A 310 14.97 -32.68 -22.82
C SER A 310 15.83 -31.45 -22.50
N ALA A 311 16.98 -31.67 -21.87
CA ALA A 311 17.84 -30.58 -21.40
C ALA A 311 18.33 -29.68 -22.55
N GLY A 312 18.15 -28.36 -22.40
CA GLY A 312 18.53 -27.36 -23.40
C GLY A 312 17.64 -27.33 -24.65
N ILE A 313 16.54 -28.08 -24.65
CA ILE A 313 15.61 -28.16 -25.78
C ILE A 313 14.44 -27.21 -25.58
N THR A 314 14.04 -26.55 -26.67
CA THR A 314 12.84 -25.71 -26.74
C THR A 314 11.74 -26.46 -27.49
N MET A 315 10.64 -26.79 -26.81
CA MET A 315 9.41 -27.19 -27.51
C MET A 315 8.48 -25.99 -27.64
N THR A 316 7.79 -25.87 -28.77
CA THR A 316 6.80 -24.81 -29.00
C THR A 316 5.42 -25.41 -29.27
N ILE A 317 4.42 -24.98 -28.52
CA ILE A 317 3.00 -25.22 -28.80
C ILE A 317 2.54 -24.13 -29.76
N GLY A 318 2.12 -24.50 -30.97
CA GLY A 318 1.72 -23.56 -32.02
C GLY A 318 0.42 -22.81 -31.72
N VAL A 319 0.20 -21.70 -32.44
CA VAL A 319 -0.86 -20.71 -32.14
C VAL A 319 -2.29 -21.24 -32.09
N ASN A 320 -2.59 -22.32 -32.80
CA ASN A 320 -3.93 -22.91 -32.85
C ASN A 320 -3.99 -24.30 -32.17
N GLN A 321 -2.91 -24.71 -31.49
CA GLN A 321 -2.92 -25.93 -30.70
C GLN A 321 -3.56 -25.67 -29.34
N THR A 322 -4.24 -26.70 -28.83
CA THR A 322 -4.72 -26.74 -27.45
C THR A 322 -4.07 -27.90 -26.72
N VAL A 323 -3.50 -27.65 -25.54
CA VAL A 323 -3.17 -28.68 -24.55
C VAL A 323 -4.21 -28.58 -23.44
N GLU A 324 -4.88 -29.67 -23.09
CA GLU A 324 -5.95 -29.65 -22.09
C GLU A 324 -5.98 -30.88 -21.19
N GLY A 325 -6.76 -30.80 -20.10
CA GLY A 325 -6.99 -31.87 -19.14
C GLY A 325 -6.15 -31.72 -17.86
N SER A 326 -5.54 -32.82 -17.42
CA SER A 326 -4.75 -32.92 -16.18
C SER A 326 -3.41 -33.63 -16.43
N GLY A 327 -2.37 -33.26 -15.67
CA GLY A 327 -1.03 -33.83 -15.82
C GLY A 327 0.10 -32.83 -15.59
N LEU A 328 1.26 -33.05 -16.22
CA LEU A 328 2.47 -32.25 -16.05
C LEU A 328 3.05 -31.77 -17.38
N LEU A 329 3.24 -30.45 -17.52
CA LEU A 329 4.12 -29.86 -18.53
C LEU A 329 5.48 -29.60 -17.89
N ASP A 330 6.47 -30.43 -18.23
CA ASP A 330 7.77 -30.50 -17.56
C ASP A 330 8.91 -29.94 -18.42
N ALA A 331 9.48 -28.83 -17.96
CA ALA A 331 10.71 -28.21 -18.45
C ALA A 331 11.82 -28.17 -17.37
N SER A 332 11.71 -28.98 -16.31
CA SER A 332 12.64 -28.98 -15.17
C SER A 332 14.06 -29.45 -15.51
N THR A 333 14.25 -30.08 -16.66
CA THR A 333 15.53 -30.60 -17.16
C THR A 333 16.45 -29.49 -17.73
N SER A 334 16.16 -28.22 -17.48
CA SER A 334 16.75 -27.05 -18.18
C SER A 334 16.33 -26.95 -19.66
N GLY A 335 15.18 -27.51 -20.03
CA GLY A 335 14.50 -27.22 -21.29
C GLY A 335 13.62 -25.97 -21.19
N THR A 336 12.86 -25.68 -22.24
CA THR A 336 11.88 -24.58 -22.26
C THR A 336 10.63 -25.00 -23.03
N ILE A 337 9.46 -24.74 -22.45
CA ILE A 337 8.18 -24.88 -23.13
C ILE A 337 7.69 -23.49 -23.54
N VAL A 338 7.58 -23.25 -24.84
CA VAL A 338 7.01 -22.02 -25.40
C VAL A 338 5.55 -22.28 -25.74
N ASN A 339 4.63 -21.52 -25.15
CA ASN A 339 3.21 -21.59 -25.46
C ASN A 339 2.79 -20.39 -26.31
N ARG A 340 2.32 -20.67 -27.54
CA ARG A 340 1.67 -19.67 -28.41
C ARG A 340 0.18 -19.93 -28.59
N GLY A 341 -0.29 -21.10 -28.17
CA GLY A 341 -1.67 -21.55 -28.27
C GLY A 341 -2.38 -21.47 -26.93
N THR A 342 -3.17 -22.49 -26.59
CA THR A 342 -3.90 -22.57 -25.33
C THR A 342 -3.42 -23.77 -24.50
N ILE A 343 -3.11 -23.52 -23.23
CA ILE A 343 -2.96 -24.56 -22.20
C ILE A 343 -4.15 -24.41 -21.26
N ASN A 344 -5.02 -25.41 -21.19
CA ASN A 344 -6.30 -25.37 -20.48
C ASN A 344 -6.40 -26.44 -19.39
N ALA A 345 -6.34 -26.05 -18.12
CA ALA A 345 -6.64 -26.91 -16.99
C ALA A 345 -8.16 -27.02 -16.81
N ASN A 346 -8.78 -27.99 -17.48
CA ASN A 346 -10.25 -28.18 -17.50
C ASN A 346 -10.74 -29.47 -16.84
N ASP A 347 -9.86 -30.20 -16.16
CA ASP A 347 -10.23 -31.35 -15.33
C ASP A 347 -10.51 -30.89 -13.89
N PRO A 348 -11.75 -31.03 -13.39
CA PRO A 348 -12.09 -30.65 -12.01
C PRO A 348 -11.60 -31.65 -10.96
N ALA A 349 -11.18 -32.86 -11.37
CA ALA A 349 -10.73 -33.90 -10.45
C ALA A 349 -9.23 -33.81 -10.14
N TRP A 350 -8.43 -33.38 -11.12
CA TRP A 350 -6.97 -33.30 -11.04
C TRP A 350 -6.44 -32.04 -11.72
N GLY A 351 -5.38 -31.45 -11.18
CA GLY A 351 -4.80 -30.24 -11.76
C GLY A 351 -3.88 -30.50 -12.96
N LEU A 352 -3.59 -29.43 -13.70
CA LEU A 352 -2.54 -29.37 -14.72
C LEU A 352 -1.36 -28.56 -14.18
N ALA A 353 -0.21 -29.20 -14.05
CA ALA A 353 0.96 -28.61 -13.42
C ALA A 353 2.01 -28.11 -14.43
N LEU A 354 2.66 -27.00 -14.09
CA LEU A 354 3.79 -26.43 -14.82
C LEU A 354 5.06 -26.56 -13.96
N ARG A 355 6.12 -27.14 -14.52
CA ARG A 355 7.44 -27.24 -13.86
C ARG A 355 8.55 -26.76 -14.79
N GLY A 356 9.55 -26.08 -14.24
CA GLY A 356 10.68 -25.54 -15.02
C GLY A 356 10.34 -24.25 -15.76
N ALA A 357 11.01 -24.00 -16.89
CA ALA A 357 10.87 -22.76 -17.66
C ALA A 357 9.74 -22.85 -18.71
N HIS A 358 8.78 -21.93 -18.60
CA HIS A 358 7.66 -21.75 -19.52
C HIS A 358 7.67 -20.31 -20.05
N MET A 359 7.46 -20.13 -21.35
CA MET A 359 7.40 -18.83 -22.00
C MET A 359 6.12 -18.72 -22.81
N GLY A 360 5.25 -17.78 -22.47
CA GLY A 360 3.91 -17.69 -23.00
C GLY A 360 3.74 -16.84 -24.24
N ASP A 361 4.73 -16.68 -25.14
CA ASP A 361 4.76 -15.91 -26.43
C ASP A 361 3.38 -15.59 -27.09
N GLY A 362 2.54 -14.80 -26.41
CA GLY A 362 1.13 -14.55 -26.71
C GLY A 362 0.12 -15.68 -26.39
N GLY A 363 0.54 -16.83 -25.87
CA GLY A 363 -0.30 -17.97 -25.51
C GLY A 363 -1.07 -17.82 -24.20
N LEU A 364 -2.24 -18.46 -24.15
CA LEU A 364 -3.16 -18.47 -23.02
C LEU A 364 -2.90 -19.66 -22.09
N TYR A 365 -2.87 -19.38 -20.80
CA TYR A 365 -2.83 -20.32 -19.69
C TYR A 365 -4.14 -20.20 -18.93
N LEU A 366 -5.10 -21.07 -19.24
CA LEU A 366 -6.47 -21.02 -18.76
C LEU A 366 -6.71 -22.08 -17.69
N ALA A 367 -7.33 -21.71 -16.58
CA ALA A 367 -7.95 -22.65 -15.65
C ALA A 367 -9.48 -22.60 -15.82
N ASP A 368 -10.07 -23.60 -16.48
CA ASP A 368 -11.50 -23.65 -16.82
C ASP A 368 -12.22 -24.74 -16.02
N GLY A 369 -12.67 -24.41 -14.81
CA GLY A 369 -13.27 -25.38 -13.88
C GLY A 369 -12.31 -26.41 -13.27
N GLY A 370 -11.05 -26.44 -13.72
CA GLY A 370 -9.94 -27.18 -13.11
C GLY A 370 -8.92 -26.28 -12.41
N THR A 371 -7.81 -26.88 -11.95
CA THR A 371 -6.72 -26.15 -11.29
C THR A 371 -5.46 -26.17 -12.14
N MET A 372 -4.90 -24.99 -12.44
CA MET A 372 -3.55 -24.88 -12.99
C MET A 372 -2.54 -24.63 -11.86
N ASN A 373 -1.52 -25.46 -11.76
CA ASN A 373 -0.56 -25.46 -10.65
C ASN A 373 0.85 -25.08 -11.12
N LEU A 374 1.39 -23.96 -10.63
CA LEU A 374 2.78 -23.58 -10.86
C LEU A 374 3.64 -24.22 -9.75
N LEU A 375 4.40 -25.26 -10.12
CA LEU A 375 5.18 -26.03 -9.16
C LEU A 375 6.42 -25.28 -8.66
N ASN A 376 7.03 -25.78 -7.59
CA ASN A 376 8.26 -25.21 -7.04
C ASN A 376 9.35 -25.04 -8.11
N ALA A 377 9.97 -23.86 -8.11
CA ALA A 377 10.96 -23.38 -9.07
C ALA A 377 10.47 -23.24 -10.53
N ALA A 378 9.14 -23.27 -10.78
CA ALA A 378 8.61 -22.88 -12.07
C ALA A 378 8.91 -21.40 -12.35
N VAL A 379 9.29 -21.09 -13.58
CA VAL A 379 9.50 -19.73 -14.08
C VAL A 379 8.62 -19.59 -15.31
N VAL A 380 7.63 -18.70 -15.25
CA VAL A 380 6.73 -18.42 -16.37
C VAL A 380 6.93 -16.98 -16.82
N SER A 381 7.27 -16.76 -18.09
CA SER A 381 7.41 -15.41 -18.65
C SER A 381 6.42 -15.14 -19.77
N ASP A 382 6.07 -13.87 -19.99
CA ASP A 382 5.28 -13.40 -21.15
C ASP A 382 3.92 -14.11 -21.33
N ALA A 383 3.38 -14.70 -20.27
CA ALA A 383 2.18 -15.50 -20.30
C ALA A 383 0.91 -14.69 -20.02
N VAL A 384 -0.20 -15.10 -20.62
CA VAL A 384 -1.54 -14.63 -20.26
C VAL A 384 -2.22 -15.70 -19.41
N PHE A 385 -2.45 -15.39 -18.14
CA PHE A 385 -3.17 -16.22 -17.18
C PHE A 385 -4.64 -15.79 -17.12
N ASP A 386 -5.56 -16.75 -17.22
CA ASP A 386 -7.00 -16.50 -17.11
C ASP A 386 -7.69 -17.64 -16.36
N SER A 387 -8.83 -17.35 -15.74
CA SER A 387 -9.64 -18.36 -15.08
C SER A 387 -11.12 -18.19 -15.39
N ALA A 388 -11.81 -19.33 -15.55
CA ALA A 388 -13.21 -19.39 -15.90
C ALA A 388 -13.89 -20.54 -15.17
N ASN A 389 -15.23 -20.47 -15.04
CA ASN A 389 -16.05 -21.55 -14.47
C ASN A 389 -15.55 -22.06 -13.10
N ALA A 390 -15.07 -21.16 -12.24
CA ALA A 390 -14.46 -21.44 -10.93
C ALA A 390 -13.13 -22.21 -10.97
N GLY A 391 -12.45 -22.22 -12.13
CA GLY A 391 -11.07 -22.66 -12.23
C GLY A 391 -10.13 -21.71 -11.48
N ILE A 392 -9.00 -22.23 -11.04
CA ILE A 392 -8.04 -21.50 -10.20
C ILE A 392 -6.63 -21.72 -10.75
N ILE A 393 -5.87 -20.63 -10.85
CA ILE A 393 -4.43 -20.69 -11.04
C ILE A 393 -3.77 -20.53 -9.68
N GLU A 394 -2.92 -21.48 -9.29
CA GLU A 394 -2.28 -21.52 -7.98
C GLU A 394 -0.82 -21.99 -8.04
N PHE A 395 -0.15 -21.96 -6.89
CA PHE A 395 1.21 -22.47 -6.72
C PHE A 395 1.26 -23.66 -5.77
N ASP A 396 2.25 -24.53 -5.98
CA ASP A 396 2.50 -25.69 -5.14
C ASP A 396 2.77 -25.31 -3.68
N ILE A 397 2.22 -26.13 -2.79
CA ILE A 397 2.28 -25.98 -1.35
C ILE A 397 3.74 -26.04 -0.89
N GLY A 398 4.21 -24.99 -0.21
CA GLY A 398 5.57 -24.92 0.35
C GLY A 398 6.69 -24.61 -0.66
N GLY A 399 6.36 -24.29 -1.91
CA GLY A 399 7.30 -23.92 -2.97
C GLY A 399 7.33 -22.42 -3.31
N ALA A 400 8.30 -22.03 -4.14
CA ALA A 400 8.35 -20.70 -4.75
C ALA A 400 8.33 -20.81 -6.27
N ALA A 401 7.49 -20.02 -6.94
CA ALA A 401 7.49 -19.88 -8.39
C ALA A 401 7.71 -18.42 -8.79
N THR A 402 8.14 -18.19 -10.04
CA THR A 402 8.41 -16.86 -10.56
C THR A 402 7.53 -16.57 -11.78
N ILE A 403 6.94 -15.39 -11.83
CA ILE A 403 6.32 -14.83 -13.04
C ILE A 403 7.07 -13.58 -13.50
N VAL A 404 7.23 -13.42 -14.82
CA VAL A 404 7.96 -12.31 -15.42
C VAL A 404 7.18 -11.75 -16.60
N ASP A 405 6.85 -10.46 -16.58
CA ASP A 405 6.14 -9.78 -17.68
C ASP A 405 4.81 -10.46 -18.09
N CYS A 406 4.12 -11.06 -17.11
CA CYS A 406 2.87 -11.81 -17.34
C CYS A 406 1.63 -10.91 -17.23
N THR A 407 0.53 -11.33 -17.86
CA THR A 407 -0.81 -10.72 -17.72
C THR A 407 -1.74 -11.66 -16.97
N ILE A 408 -2.46 -11.17 -15.96
CA ILE A 408 -3.46 -11.88 -15.16
C ILE A 408 -4.83 -11.27 -15.50
N LEU A 409 -5.74 -12.07 -16.04
CA LEU A 409 -7.11 -11.66 -16.42
C LEU A 409 -8.16 -12.17 -15.43
N GLY A 410 -7.95 -13.35 -14.85
CA GLY A 410 -8.86 -14.00 -13.90
C GLY A 410 -8.32 -14.07 -12.48
N ASP A 411 -8.81 -15.04 -11.72
CA ASP A 411 -8.39 -15.32 -10.35
C ASP A 411 -7.04 -16.05 -10.31
N PHE A 412 -6.08 -15.47 -9.59
CA PHE A 412 -4.75 -16.01 -9.33
C PHE A 412 -4.54 -16.11 -7.83
N VAL A 413 -4.30 -17.31 -7.30
CA VAL A 413 -4.22 -17.56 -5.86
C VAL A 413 -2.79 -17.90 -5.39
N VAL A 414 -2.34 -17.19 -4.36
CA VAL A 414 -1.19 -17.56 -3.52
C VAL A 414 -1.72 -18.11 -2.21
N ARG A 415 -1.70 -19.44 -2.06
CA ARG A 415 -2.27 -20.13 -0.89
C ARG A 415 -1.46 -19.86 0.38
N GLY A 416 -2.15 -19.75 1.52
CA GLY A 416 -1.53 -19.74 2.85
C GLY A 416 -0.99 -21.13 3.22
N ASN A 417 0.14 -21.54 2.64
CA ASN A 417 0.83 -22.77 3.06
C ASN A 417 2.34 -22.63 2.79
N SER A 418 2.89 -21.48 3.18
CA SER A 418 4.22 -21.01 2.78
C SER A 418 4.36 -20.74 1.27
N GLY A 419 3.24 -20.50 0.57
CA GLY A 419 3.24 -20.19 -0.86
C GLY A 419 4.00 -18.89 -1.13
N THR A 420 4.87 -18.89 -2.12
CA THR A 420 5.66 -17.72 -2.50
C THR A 420 5.64 -17.49 -4.01
N LEU A 421 5.00 -16.40 -4.43
CA LEU A 421 5.09 -15.89 -5.79
C LEU A 421 6.17 -14.81 -5.86
N LYS A 422 7.19 -15.07 -6.68
CA LYS A 422 8.16 -14.05 -7.07
C LYS A 422 7.65 -13.35 -8.35
N ILE A 423 7.45 -12.04 -8.28
CA ILE A 423 7.10 -11.22 -9.44
C ILE A 423 8.32 -10.41 -9.87
N GLU A 424 8.61 -10.41 -11.17
CA GLU A 424 9.68 -9.60 -11.76
C GLU A 424 9.21 -8.94 -13.06
N GLY A 425 9.82 -7.83 -13.43
CA GLY A 425 9.40 -7.07 -14.62
C GLY A 425 8.02 -6.43 -14.45
N SER A 426 7.32 -6.19 -15.55
CA SER A 426 6.04 -5.51 -15.60
C SER A 426 4.88 -6.51 -15.70
N ASN A 427 4.29 -6.90 -14.57
CA ASN A 427 3.17 -7.83 -14.54
C ASN A 427 1.84 -7.07 -14.57
N THR A 428 1.00 -7.34 -15.55
CA THR A 428 -0.31 -6.68 -15.72
C THR A 428 -1.38 -7.48 -14.99
N ASN A 429 -1.94 -6.95 -13.91
CA ASN A 429 -3.06 -7.54 -13.21
C ASN A 429 -4.36 -6.82 -13.58
N ASN A 430 -5.23 -7.47 -14.35
CA ASN A 430 -6.59 -7.02 -14.67
C ASN A 430 -7.68 -7.88 -13.99
N GLY A 431 -7.27 -8.93 -13.27
CA GLY A 431 -8.14 -9.83 -12.52
C GLY A 431 -7.98 -9.64 -11.01
N VAL A 432 -7.97 -10.74 -10.27
CA VAL A 432 -7.78 -10.75 -8.81
C VAL A 432 -6.59 -11.64 -8.44
N LEU A 433 -5.55 -11.04 -7.87
CA LEU A 433 -4.45 -11.75 -7.24
C LEU A 433 -4.74 -11.89 -5.74
N SER A 434 -5.18 -13.06 -5.30
CA SER A 434 -5.52 -13.35 -3.90
C SER A 434 -4.35 -13.95 -3.13
N LEU A 435 -4.05 -13.39 -1.96
CA LEU A 435 -3.08 -13.91 -1.00
C LEU A 435 -3.84 -14.46 0.21
N ASN A 436 -3.60 -15.73 0.52
CA ASN A 436 -4.23 -16.47 1.61
C ASN A 436 -5.77 -16.38 1.64
N PRO A 437 -6.49 -16.59 0.51
CA PRO A 437 -7.95 -16.53 0.51
C PRO A 437 -8.60 -17.63 1.37
N GLU A 438 -7.82 -18.62 1.83
CA GLU A 438 -8.30 -19.64 2.76
C GLU A 438 -8.37 -19.16 4.22
N GLY A 439 -7.79 -18.01 4.54
CA GLY A 439 -7.79 -17.45 5.90
C GLY A 439 -7.09 -18.36 6.92
N ASN A 440 -5.93 -18.92 6.55
CA ASN A 440 -5.14 -19.75 7.46
C ASN A 440 -3.92 -18.99 8.01
N VAL A 441 -3.28 -19.56 9.05
CA VAL A 441 -2.15 -18.93 9.78
C VAL A 441 -0.78 -19.21 9.15
N PHE A 442 -0.74 -19.60 7.87
CA PHE A 442 0.51 -19.84 7.15
C PHE A 442 0.73 -18.76 6.10
N ASN A 443 1.99 -18.42 5.89
CA ASN A 443 2.37 -17.30 5.03
C ASN A 443 2.00 -17.54 3.55
N ALA A 444 1.32 -16.57 2.95
CA ALA A 444 1.24 -16.33 1.52
C ALA A 444 2.08 -15.08 1.18
N ASN A 445 3.02 -15.22 0.24
CA ASN A 445 3.98 -14.17 -0.07
C ASN A 445 3.94 -13.82 -1.55
N VAL A 446 3.82 -12.54 -1.87
CA VAL A 446 4.20 -11.97 -3.16
C VAL A 446 5.42 -11.09 -2.94
N ARG A 447 6.51 -11.35 -3.67
CA ARG A 447 7.76 -10.62 -3.48
C ARG A 447 8.49 -10.32 -4.78
N THR A 448 9.34 -9.31 -4.77
CA THR A 448 10.31 -9.05 -5.84
C THR A 448 11.73 -8.99 -5.28
N GLU A 449 12.70 -9.51 -6.04
CA GLU A 449 14.14 -9.46 -5.74
C GLU A 449 14.93 -8.64 -6.76
N THR A 450 14.39 -8.42 -7.96
CA THR A 450 15.08 -7.66 -9.04
C THR A 450 14.34 -6.41 -9.49
N GLY A 451 13.11 -6.22 -9.02
CA GLY A 451 12.25 -5.09 -9.34
C GLY A 451 11.02 -5.53 -10.12
N ALA A 452 9.86 -5.03 -9.69
CA ALA A 452 8.59 -5.36 -10.31
C ALA A 452 7.65 -4.14 -10.37
N ILE A 453 6.82 -4.12 -11.40
CA ILE A 453 5.68 -3.23 -11.51
C ILE A 453 4.42 -4.10 -11.60
N ILE A 454 3.45 -3.87 -10.73
CA ILE A 454 2.10 -4.40 -10.85
C ILE A 454 1.29 -3.31 -11.57
N THR A 455 0.92 -3.56 -12.83
CA THR A 455 0.11 -2.66 -13.66
C THR A 455 -1.28 -3.23 -13.88
N GLY A 456 -2.11 -2.56 -14.70
CA GLY A 456 -3.48 -2.99 -15.00
C GLY A 456 -4.52 -2.35 -14.08
N ASN A 457 -5.75 -2.85 -14.12
CA ASN A 457 -6.89 -2.32 -13.33
C ASN A 457 -7.50 -3.32 -12.33
N GLY A 458 -6.82 -4.44 -12.10
CA GLY A 458 -7.22 -5.49 -11.17
C GLY A 458 -6.92 -5.16 -9.70
N VAL A 459 -7.16 -6.17 -8.86
CA VAL A 459 -7.04 -6.09 -7.41
C VAL A 459 -6.01 -7.10 -6.91
N VAL A 460 -5.19 -6.70 -5.94
CA VAL A 460 -4.44 -7.62 -5.06
C VAL A 460 -5.21 -7.70 -3.76
N GLN A 461 -5.82 -8.86 -3.50
CA GLN A 461 -6.61 -9.11 -2.30
C GLN A 461 -5.76 -9.83 -1.27
N MET A 462 -5.58 -9.24 -0.10
CA MET A 462 -4.79 -9.80 1.00
C MET A 462 -5.72 -10.21 2.14
N GLN A 463 -5.41 -11.34 2.80
CA GLN A 463 -6.17 -11.80 3.97
C GLN A 463 -5.24 -12.32 5.06
N GLN A 464 -5.30 -11.68 6.22
CA GLN A 464 -4.68 -12.16 7.45
C GLN A 464 -5.62 -13.10 8.21
N ALA A 465 -5.06 -14.07 8.96
CA ALA A 465 -5.84 -14.95 9.83
C ALA A 465 -5.42 -14.90 11.30
N GLY A 466 -4.15 -14.59 11.58
CA GLY A 466 -3.62 -14.48 12.94
C GLY A 466 -2.47 -13.48 13.07
N SER A 467 -1.58 -13.41 12.08
CA SER A 467 -0.43 -12.50 12.04
C SER A 467 -0.34 -11.76 10.71
N THR A 468 0.21 -10.55 10.71
CA THR A 468 0.45 -9.80 9.46
C THR A 468 1.41 -10.54 8.51
N ALA A 469 2.13 -11.55 9.00
CA ALA A 469 2.97 -12.44 8.19
C ALA A 469 2.20 -13.44 7.32
N ASP A 470 0.90 -13.65 7.59
CA ASP A 470 0.06 -14.62 6.88
C ASP A 470 -0.21 -14.19 5.43
N SER A 471 -0.23 -12.88 5.16
CA SER A 471 -0.33 -12.30 3.81
C SER A 471 0.64 -11.15 3.65
N ARG A 472 1.63 -11.31 2.76
CA ARG A 472 2.69 -10.33 2.57
C ARG A 472 2.91 -9.96 1.11
N LEU A 473 3.03 -8.65 0.86
CA LEU A 473 3.49 -8.08 -0.40
C LEU A 473 4.75 -7.25 -0.13
N TYR A 474 5.91 -7.62 -0.67
CA TYR A 474 7.15 -6.93 -0.29
C TYR A 474 8.26 -6.88 -1.33
N ALA A 475 9.10 -5.85 -1.22
CA ALA A 475 10.35 -5.72 -1.95
C ALA A 475 11.54 -6.04 -1.04
N GLN A 476 12.57 -6.66 -1.60
CA GLN A 476 13.78 -7.00 -0.84
C GLN A 476 15.02 -6.93 -1.74
N THR A 477 16.19 -7.16 -1.16
CA THR A 477 17.48 -7.21 -1.87
C THR A 477 17.80 -5.96 -2.69
N GLY A 478 17.30 -4.79 -2.26
CA GLY A 478 17.49 -3.51 -2.95
C GLY A 478 16.52 -3.28 -4.13
N ALA A 479 15.48 -4.12 -4.28
CA ALA A 479 14.51 -4.02 -5.35
C ALA A 479 13.43 -2.96 -5.09
N THR A 480 12.83 -2.46 -6.17
CA THR A 480 11.64 -1.61 -6.11
C THR A 480 10.40 -2.37 -6.55
N LEU A 481 9.37 -2.39 -5.72
CA LEU A 481 8.03 -2.84 -6.09
C LEU A 481 7.15 -1.62 -6.36
N THR A 482 6.63 -1.48 -7.57
CA THR A 482 5.71 -0.39 -7.93
C THR A 482 4.29 -0.91 -8.08
N ILE A 483 3.35 -0.31 -7.38
CA ILE A 483 1.90 -0.49 -7.55
C ILE A 483 1.43 0.66 -8.44
N ASP A 484 1.10 0.38 -9.70
CA ASP A 484 0.77 1.42 -10.68
C ASP A 484 -0.61 2.06 -10.44
N THR A 485 -0.87 3.19 -11.10
CA THR A 485 -1.99 4.12 -10.89
C THR A 485 -3.39 3.51 -10.84
N ASN A 486 -3.65 2.44 -11.58
CA ASN A 486 -4.97 1.80 -11.64
C ASN A 486 -5.07 0.51 -10.81
N GLN A 487 -3.99 0.09 -10.15
CA GLN A 487 -4.01 -1.06 -9.26
C GLN A 487 -4.60 -0.70 -7.90
N THR A 488 -5.29 -1.68 -7.32
CA THR A 488 -5.76 -1.63 -5.93
C THR A 488 -5.17 -2.79 -5.15
N VAL A 489 -4.49 -2.52 -4.04
CA VAL A 489 -4.15 -3.52 -3.02
C VAL A 489 -5.10 -3.32 -1.86
N GLN A 490 -5.74 -4.39 -1.37
CA GLN A 490 -6.81 -4.27 -0.39
C GLN A 490 -6.87 -5.45 0.59
N GLY A 491 -7.55 -5.29 1.73
CA GLY A 491 -7.69 -6.34 2.75
C GLY A 491 -6.78 -6.15 3.97
N SER A 492 -6.21 -7.25 4.48
CA SER A 492 -5.37 -7.28 5.70
C SER A 492 -4.08 -8.06 5.50
N GLY A 493 -3.01 -7.70 6.23
CA GLY A 493 -1.67 -8.29 6.08
C GLY A 493 -0.54 -7.26 6.19
N LEU A 494 0.59 -7.49 5.52
CA LEU A 494 1.76 -6.61 5.57
C LEU A 494 2.26 -6.23 4.17
N ILE A 495 2.43 -4.92 3.92
CA ILE A 495 3.15 -4.38 2.77
C ILE A 495 4.48 -3.80 3.26
N ASN A 496 5.60 -4.37 2.80
CA ASN A 496 6.88 -4.23 3.47
C ASN A 496 8.07 -4.04 2.52
N THR A 497 9.17 -3.51 3.07
CA THR A 497 10.52 -3.76 2.53
C THR A 497 11.40 -4.48 3.55
N ASP A 498 12.42 -5.20 3.06
CA ASP A 498 13.52 -5.65 3.92
C ASP A 498 14.40 -4.47 4.39
N THR A 499 15.43 -4.78 5.18
CA THR A 499 16.37 -3.78 5.72
C THR A 499 17.52 -3.45 4.77
N VAL A 500 17.52 -3.99 3.55
CA VAL A 500 18.58 -3.74 2.57
C VAL A 500 18.39 -2.34 1.98
N PRO A 501 19.43 -1.46 2.00
CA PRO A 501 19.34 -0.15 1.39
C PRO A 501 18.93 -0.24 -0.08
N GLY A 502 17.95 0.58 -0.48
CA GLY A 502 17.41 0.61 -1.84
C GLY A 502 16.10 -0.17 -2.00
N SER A 503 15.75 -1.07 -1.06
CA SER A 503 14.44 -1.72 -1.07
C SER A 503 13.34 -0.68 -0.85
N LEU A 504 12.38 -0.62 -1.78
CA LEU A 504 11.37 0.44 -1.84
C LEU A 504 10.03 -0.10 -2.36
N VAL A 505 8.93 0.30 -1.73
CA VAL A 505 7.58 0.19 -2.31
C VAL A 505 7.16 1.55 -2.86
N VAL A 506 6.84 1.64 -4.14
CA VAL A 506 6.28 2.84 -4.78
C VAL A 506 4.78 2.62 -4.97
N ASN A 507 3.96 3.44 -4.34
CA ASN A 507 2.50 3.41 -4.53
C ASN A 507 2.08 4.58 -5.42
N LEU A 508 1.55 4.27 -6.61
CA LEU A 508 0.87 5.23 -7.48
C LEU A 508 -0.64 4.98 -7.55
N GLY A 509 -1.08 3.77 -7.19
CA GLY A 509 -2.48 3.35 -7.15
C GLY A 509 -3.12 3.56 -5.79
N THR A 510 -3.97 2.61 -5.39
CA THR A 510 -4.66 2.61 -4.09
C THR A 510 -4.21 1.44 -3.23
N ILE A 511 -3.79 1.71 -2.00
CA ILE A 511 -3.60 0.71 -0.94
C ILE A 511 -4.71 0.97 0.08
N ASN A 512 -5.63 0.02 0.25
CA ASN A 512 -6.81 0.16 1.11
C ASN A 512 -6.78 -0.87 2.24
N GLY A 513 -6.72 -0.42 3.49
CA GLY A 513 -6.86 -1.30 4.66
C GLY A 513 -8.31 -1.72 4.94
N ASN A 514 -9.16 -1.83 3.91
CA ASN A 514 -10.56 -2.21 4.06
C ASN A 514 -10.69 -3.72 4.38
N ASP A 515 -11.41 -4.05 5.44
CA ASP A 515 -11.76 -5.45 5.71
C ASP A 515 -13.22 -5.76 5.32
N ALA A 516 -14.03 -4.74 5.03
CA ALA A 516 -15.48 -4.87 4.86
C ALA A 516 -15.94 -5.80 3.72
N ALA A 517 -15.08 -6.12 2.74
CA ALA A 517 -15.37 -7.08 1.68
C ALA A 517 -15.22 -8.55 2.12
N VAL A 518 -14.52 -8.81 3.23
CA VAL A 518 -14.14 -10.16 3.69
C VAL A 518 -14.57 -10.42 5.15
N ASP A 519 -14.48 -9.43 6.04
CA ASP A 519 -14.93 -9.49 7.43
C ASP A 519 -15.56 -8.14 7.87
N PRO A 520 -16.86 -8.09 8.24
CA PRO A 520 -17.52 -6.85 8.66
C PRO A 520 -17.11 -6.34 10.06
N ASP A 521 -16.22 -7.03 10.78
CA ASP A 521 -15.63 -6.60 12.05
C ASP A 521 -14.10 -6.64 11.89
N PRO A 522 -13.40 -5.51 11.66
CA PRO A 522 -11.99 -5.53 11.27
C PRO A 522 -11.11 -6.00 12.44
N VAL A 523 -10.90 -7.32 12.54
CA VAL A 523 -10.02 -7.91 13.54
C VAL A 523 -8.55 -7.65 13.18
N TYR A 524 -8.24 -7.47 11.88
CA TYR A 524 -6.86 -7.41 11.39
C TYR A 524 -6.56 -6.20 10.50
N PRO A 525 -5.46 -5.45 10.76
CA PRO A 525 -5.08 -4.29 9.95
C PRO A 525 -4.35 -4.69 8.66
N LEU A 526 -4.31 -3.76 7.70
CA LEU A 526 -3.26 -3.74 6.68
C LEU A 526 -2.09 -2.89 7.19
N GLU A 527 -0.94 -3.50 7.43
CA GLU A 527 0.23 -2.83 7.97
C GLU A 527 1.21 -2.41 6.86
N LEU A 528 1.71 -1.18 6.94
CA LEU A 528 2.80 -0.67 6.11
C LEU A 528 4.10 -0.69 6.92
N GLY A 529 5.15 -1.32 6.41
CA GLY A 529 6.49 -1.32 7.02
C GLY A 529 7.62 -1.07 6.02
N GLY A 530 8.80 -0.68 6.52
CA GLY A 530 9.96 -0.41 5.66
C GLY A 530 9.85 0.92 4.89
N ASN A 531 10.42 1.00 3.68
CA ASN A 531 10.46 2.24 2.91
C ASN A 531 9.35 2.29 1.84
N HIS A 532 8.58 3.37 1.84
CA HIS A 532 7.48 3.62 0.92
C HIS A 532 7.61 5.01 0.27
N GLU A 533 7.19 5.11 -0.98
CA GLU A 533 7.10 6.37 -1.73
C GLU A 533 5.74 6.47 -2.41
N GLY A 534 4.96 7.48 -2.07
CA GLY A 534 3.65 7.76 -2.67
C GLY A 534 3.71 8.71 -3.88
N MET A 535 4.86 9.34 -4.16
CA MET A 535 5.06 10.31 -5.25
C MET A 535 4.02 11.46 -5.29
N GLY A 536 3.33 11.72 -4.16
CA GLY A 536 2.25 12.71 -4.05
C GLY A 536 0.91 12.33 -4.69
N VAL A 537 0.78 11.12 -5.26
CA VAL A 537 -0.45 10.67 -5.96
C VAL A 537 -1.00 9.35 -5.43
N GLY A 538 -0.14 8.49 -4.87
CA GLY A 538 -0.55 7.22 -4.29
C GLY A 538 -1.49 7.43 -3.11
N VAL A 539 -2.61 6.70 -3.13
CA VAL A 539 -3.63 6.77 -2.09
C VAL A 539 -3.41 5.63 -1.09
N TYR A 540 -3.40 5.99 0.18
CA TYR A 540 -3.29 5.13 1.35
C TYR A 540 -4.59 5.28 2.15
N ARG A 541 -5.53 4.38 1.88
CA ARG A 541 -6.93 4.50 2.29
C ARG A 541 -7.29 3.51 3.40
N SER A 542 -8.28 3.86 4.20
CA SER A 542 -8.94 2.94 5.11
C SER A 542 -10.46 3.11 5.06
N ASP A 543 -11.16 2.18 4.40
CA ASP A 543 -12.63 2.14 4.35
C ASP A 543 -13.17 1.14 5.38
N ASP A 544 -13.77 1.66 6.45
CA ASP A 544 -14.30 0.88 7.59
C ASP A 544 -13.29 -0.07 8.27
N GLY A 545 -11.99 0.02 7.93
CA GLY A 545 -10.93 -0.83 8.46
C GLY A 545 -9.78 -0.07 9.12
N ILE A 546 -8.58 -0.66 9.12
CA ILE A 546 -7.37 -0.04 9.71
C ILE A 546 -6.21 -0.16 8.73
N LEU A 547 -5.70 0.99 8.28
CA LEU A 547 -4.39 1.06 7.64
C LEU A 547 -3.35 1.44 8.69
N GLN A 548 -2.61 0.43 9.16
CA GLN A 548 -1.63 0.59 10.22
C GLN A 548 -0.29 1.08 9.67
N LEU A 549 0.21 2.18 10.24
CA LEU A 549 1.57 2.66 10.03
C LEU A 549 2.50 1.90 10.98
N GLY A 550 3.19 0.90 10.43
CA GLY A 550 4.04 -0.03 11.18
C GLY A 550 5.30 0.61 11.75
N ASN A 551 5.92 -0.09 12.71
CA ASN A 551 7.13 0.40 13.35
C ASN A 551 8.32 0.42 12.38
N GLY A 552 9.02 1.55 12.30
CA GLY A 552 10.13 1.75 11.38
C GLY A 552 9.70 2.06 9.95
N LEU A 553 8.40 2.31 9.71
CA LEU A 553 7.92 2.83 8.43
C LEU A 553 8.61 4.16 8.11
N VAL A 554 9.08 4.31 6.88
CA VAL A 554 9.50 5.57 6.27
C VAL A 554 8.64 5.78 5.04
N LEU A 555 7.77 6.78 5.06
CA LEU A 555 6.90 7.13 3.95
C LEU A 555 7.18 8.56 3.48
N ASN A 556 7.52 8.70 2.20
CA ASN A 556 7.63 9.99 1.54
C ASN A 556 6.54 10.12 0.45
N GLY A 557 5.79 11.22 0.47
CA GLY A 557 4.68 11.45 -0.44
C GLY A 557 3.45 10.58 -0.16
N GLY A 558 2.36 10.89 -0.88
CA GLY A 558 1.11 10.13 -0.85
C GLY A 558 -0.03 10.85 -0.11
N ILE A 559 -1.22 10.30 -0.28
CA ILE A 559 -2.48 10.84 0.26
C ILE A 559 -3.08 9.80 1.21
N PHE A 560 -3.21 10.16 2.48
CA PHE A 560 -4.02 9.42 3.44
C PHE A 560 -5.48 9.82 3.32
N ASP A 561 -6.35 8.82 3.30
CA ASP A 561 -7.80 9.02 3.19
C ASP A 561 -8.52 7.96 4.01
N SER A 562 -9.72 8.27 4.50
CA SER A 562 -10.53 7.30 5.22
C SER A 562 -12.01 7.56 5.04
N SER A 563 -12.82 6.52 5.22
CA SER A 563 -14.27 6.66 5.23
C SER A 563 -14.95 5.70 6.19
N GLY A 564 -16.19 6.02 6.54
CA GLY A 564 -16.96 5.26 7.52
C GLY A 564 -16.28 5.31 8.89
N VAL A 565 -16.01 4.15 9.48
CA VAL A 565 -15.26 4.04 10.76
C VAL A 565 -13.76 3.85 10.59
N GLY A 566 -13.26 3.83 9.35
CA GLY A 566 -11.87 3.54 9.05
C GLY A 566 -10.92 4.69 9.40
N PHE A 567 -9.69 4.34 9.76
CA PHE A 567 -8.61 5.31 10.02
C PHE A 567 -7.23 4.81 9.53
N VAL A 568 -6.31 5.76 9.36
CA VAL A 568 -4.88 5.49 9.13
C VAL A 568 -4.12 5.80 10.42
N GLY A 569 -3.27 4.92 10.93
CA GLY A 569 -2.63 5.25 12.22
C GLY A 569 -1.58 4.32 12.77
N VAL A 570 -0.90 4.80 13.82
CA VAL A 570 0.09 4.03 14.60
C VAL A 570 -0.62 3.46 15.82
N THR A 571 -0.80 2.13 15.87
CA THR A 571 -1.63 1.45 16.89
C THR A 571 -0.82 0.86 18.06
N ASN A 572 0.44 0.46 17.85
CA ASN A 572 1.24 -0.31 18.83
C ASN A 572 2.68 0.20 18.99
N GLY A 573 2.92 1.22 19.83
CA GLY A 573 4.26 1.60 20.33
C GLY A 573 5.37 1.87 19.30
N GLY A 574 5.00 2.00 18.03
CA GLY A 574 5.92 2.12 16.90
C GLY A 574 6.21 3.57 16.55
N THR A 575 7.28 3.76 15.78
CA THR A 575 7.57 5.05 15.14
C THR A 575 7.37 4.93 13.64
N ALA A 576 6.51 5.78 13.07
CA ALA A 576 6.39 6.01 11.65
C ALA A 576 7.04 7.36 11.28
N THR A 577 7.85 7.38 10.23
CA THR A 577 8.49 8.58 9.70
C THR A 577 7.77 9.02 8.44
N LEU A 578 7.23 10.24 8.44
CA LEU A 578 6.44 10.79 7.34
C LEU A 578 7.12 12.03 6.75
N SER A 579 7.01 12.19 5.43
CA SER A 579 7.52 13.34 4.70
C SER A 579 6.61 13.65 3.51
N ASN A 580 6.22 14.90 3.31
CA ASN A 580 5.44 15.36 2.15
C ASN A 580 4.10 14.63 1.94
N VAL A 581 3.46 14.20 3.02
CA VAL A 581 2.19 13.46 2.97
C VAL A 581 1.00 14.41 3.11
N THR A 582 -0.12 14.06 2.48
CA THR A 582 -1.40 14.78 2.64
C THR A 582 -2.38 13.91 3.40
N ASN A 583 -2.97 14.40 4.49
CA ASN A 583 -4.06 13.74 5.21
C ASN A 583 -5.40 14.37 4.83
N LEU A 584 -6.33 13.60 4.24
CA LEU A 584 -7.69 14.03 3.92
C LEU A 584 -8.75 13.43 4.86
N GLY A 585 -8.40 12.37 5.59
CA GLY A 585 -9.33 11.62 6.45
C GLY A 585 -8.95 11.64 7.92
N GLU A 586 -9.31 10.58 8.62
CA GLU A 586 -8.96 10.34 10.03
C GLU A 586 -7.60 9.64 10.14
N MET A 587 -6.64 10.34 10.73
CA MET A 587 -5.35 9.81 11.14
C MET A 587 -5.28 9.70 12.68
N GLN A 588 -4.72 8.62 13.21
CA GLN A 588 -4.60 8.42 14.66
C GLN A 588 -3.20 7.97 15.11
N ILE A 589 -2.75 8.49 16.25
CA ILE A 589 -1.54 8.06 16.96
C ILE A 589 -1.99 7.54 18.33
N PHE A 590 -1.80 6.25 18.62
CA PHE A 590 -2.28 5.66 19.88
C PHE A 590 -1.30 5.88 21.02
N GLY A 591 -1.82 6.07 22.22
CA GLY A 591 -1.03 6.42 23.41
C GLY A 591 -0.05 5.35 23.86
N GLN A 592 -0.09 4.10 23.36
CA GLN A 592 0.83 3.03 23.79
C GLN A 592 2.28 3.21 23.28
N GLY A 593 2.83 4.43 23.30
CA GLY A 593 4.14 4.79 22.77
C GLY A 593 4.12 5.12 21.27
N GLY A 594 2.94 5.30 20.67
CA GLY A 594 2.81 5.61 19.26
C GLY A 594 3.48 6.94 18.92
N LYS A 595 4.27 6.96 17.84
CA LYS A 595 5.00 8.14 17.41
C LYS A 595 4.93 8.34 15.90
N VAL A 596 4.64 9.57 15.49
CA VAL A 596 4.85 10.05 14.12
C VAL A 596 5.98 11.07 14.12
N ALA A 597 7.04 10.79 13.35
CA ALA A 597 8.16 11.69 13.12
C ALA A 597 8.03 12.35 11.74
N LEU A 598 7.85 13.66 11.71
CA LEU A 598 7.84 14.45 10.50
C LEU A 598 9.28 14.79 10.11
N THR A 599 9.67 14.39 8.90
CA THR A 599 10.95 14.74 8.26
C THR A 599 10.76 15.57 6.98
N GLY A 600 9.51 15.73 6.55
CA GLY A 600 9.04 16.65 5.52
C GLY A 600 7.68 17.22 5.92
N ASN A 601 7.13 18.12 5.10
CA ASN A 601 5.88 18.80 5.42
C ASN A 601 4.69 17.83 5.48
N LEU A 602 3.68 18.17 6.28
CA LEU A 602 2.39 17.47 6.35
C LEU A 602 1.30 18.44 5.91
N THR A 603 0.50 18.09 4.90
CA THR A 603 -0.72 18.83 4.58
C THR A 603 -1.90 18.12 5.22
N ASN A 604 -2.46 18.66 6.30
CA ASN A 604 -3.58 18.09 7.03
C ASN A 604 -4.90 18.80 6.64
N ASN A 605 -5.74 18.17 5.82
CA ASN A 605 -7.10 18.65 5.52
C ASN A 605 -8.19 17.84 6.24
N GLY A 606 -7.83 16.74 6.91
CA GLY A 606 -8.70 15.93 7.76
C GLY A 606 -8.44 16.16 9.25
N THR A 607 -8.62 15.10 10.05
CA THR A 607 -8.31 15.10 11.48
C THR A 607 -7.08 14.22 11.74
N LEU A 608 -6.09 14.73 12.47
CA LEU A 608 -5.00 13.94 13.04
C LEU A 608 -5.17 13.93 14.55
N THR A 609 -5.52 12.78 15.12
CA THR A 609 -5.73 12.63 16.56
C THR A 609 -4.49 12.03 17.24
N ILE A 610 -3.93 12.76 18.20
CA ILE A 610 -2.86 12.31 19.10
C ILE A 610 -3.51 11.74 20.37
N ASN A 611 -3.12 10.51 20.69
CA ASN A 611 -3.74 9.65 21.71
C ASN A 611 -5.20 9.29 21.39
N GLY A 612 -5.45 8.84 20.14
CA GLY A 612 -6.81 8.55 19.65
C GLY A 612 -7.55 7.43 20.37
N ASP A 613 -6.86 6.60 21.14
CA ASP A 613 -7.43 5.57 22.01
C ASP A 613 -7.63 6.04 23.46
N ALA A 614 -7.35 7.31 23.75
CA ALA A 614 -7.56 7.98 25.05
C ALA A 614 -6.99 7.19 26.24
N ASN A 615 -5.81 6.60 26.07
CA ASN A 615 -5.17 5.83 27.12
C ASN A 615 -4.21 6.72 27.96
N VAL A 616 -3.70 6.17 29.07
CA VAL A 616 -2.81 6.87 30.02
C VAL A 616 -1.32 6.80 29.66
N PHE A 617 -1.01 6.40 28.43
CA PHE A 617 0.33 6.30 27.88
C PHE A 617 0.53 7.38 26.82
N ASN A 618 1.78 7.66 26.47
CA ASN A 618 2.16 8.77 25.61
C ASN A 618 2.04 8.46 24.11
N ALA A 619 1.30 9.30 23.38
CA ALA A 619 1.38 9.46 21.93
C ALA A 619 2.13 10.75 21.59
N THR A 620 2.93 10.74 20.51
CA THR A 620 3.68 11.93 20.10
C THR A 620 3.68 12.17 18.59
N LEU A 621 3.39 13.40 18.18
CA LEU A 621 3.73 13.95 16.87
C LEU A 621 4.98 14.83 16.99
N ARG A 622 6.02 14.57 16.18
CA ARG A 622 7.33 15.26 16.28
C ARG A 622 7.76 15.90 14.98
N PHE A 623 8.29 17.11 15.05
CA PHE A 623 9.11 17.70 13.98
C PHE A 623 10.57 17.29 14.19
N GLU A 624 11.17 16.59 13.23
CA GLU A 624 12.54 16.05 13.32
C GLU A 624 13.52 16.62 12.27
N ALA A 625 13.04 17.41 11.31
CA ALA A 625 13.87 18.15 10.36
C ALA A 625 13.61 19.66 10.47
N PRO A 626 14.55 20.54 10.03
CA PRO A 626 14.36 21.99 10.08
C PRO A 626 13.20 22.48 9.19
N ASP A 627 12.58 23.59 9.60
CA ASP A 627 11.61 24.37 8.83
C ASP A 627 10.39 23.58 8.31
N LEU A 628 9.90 22.64 9.12
CA LEU A 628 8.75 21.82 8.78
C LEU A 628 7.44 22.53 9.10
N THR A 629 6.44 22.30 8.26
CA THR A 629 5.09 22.87 8.42
C THR A 629 4.03 21.77 8.44
N ILE A 630 3.08 21.86 9.37
CA ILE A 630 1.76 21.23 9.27
C ILE A 630 0.83 22.29 8.67
N ASP A 631 0.46 22.12 7.41
CA ASP A 631 -0.39 23.04 6.65
C ASP A 631 -1.78 22.42 6.39
N GLY A 632 -2.65 23.12 5.67
CA GLY A 632 -4.00 22.67 5.31
C GLY A 632 -5.09 23.21 6.25
N THR A 633 -6.34 22.81 6.04
CA THR A 633 -7.52 23.33 6.76
C THR A 633 -8.05 22.41 7.86
N GLY A 634 -7.38 21.28 8.09
CA GLY A 634 -7.75 20.25 9.06
C GLY A 634 -7.48 20.62 10.52
N THR A 635 -7.61 19.61 11.38
CA THR A 635 -7.35 19.74 12.83
C THR A 635 -6.34 18.69 13.30
N VAL A 636 -5.38 19.09 14.13
CA VAL A 636 -4.63 18.20 15.02
C VAL A 636 -5.36 18.18 16.36
N ARG A 637 -6.00 17.06 16.69
CA ARG A 637 -6.73 16.87 17.95
C ARG A 637 -5.84 16.17 18.97
N MET A 638 -5.70 16.73 20.16
CA MET A 638 -4.90 16.17 21.26
C MET A 638 -5.83 15.70 22.39
N GLN A 639 -5.60 14.50 22.92
CA GLN A 639 -6.46 13.91 23.95
C GLN A 639 -5.64 13.39 25.14
N ALA A 640 -5.46 14.20 26.18
CA ALA A 640 -4.83 13.73 27.41
C ALA A 640 -5.84 12.98 28.30
N ALA A 641 -5.52 11.77 28.78
CA ALA A 641 -6.47 10.95 29.56
C ALA A 641 -6.12 10.84 31.05
N GLY A 642 -4.82 10.84 31.40
CA GLY A 642 -4.32 10.75 32.76
C GLY A 642 -3.37 11.89 33.13
N ASN A 643 -2.46 12.27 32.23
CA ASN A 643 -1.55 13.39 32.41
C ASN A 643 -1.28 14.10 31.07
N LEU A 644 -0.71 15.32 31.11
CA LEU A 644 -0.53 16.11 29.88
C LEU A 644 0.51 15.54 28.90
N ASN A 645 1.30 14.53 29.27
CA ASN A 645 2.24 13.87 28.35
C ASN A 645 1.59 12.74 27.56
N ASP A 646 0.32 12.42 27.83
CA ASP A 646 -0.38 11.36 27.10
C ASP A 646 -0.60 11.77 25.62
N ALA A 647 -0.74 13.08 25.35
CA ALA A 647 -0.76 13.64 24.00
C ALA A 647 0.28 14.77 23.87
N GLN A 648 1.24 14.60 22.95
CA GLN A 648 2.34 15.54 22.79
C GLN A 648 2.56 15.96 21.33
N LEU A 649 2.72 17.26 21.11
CA LEU A 649 3.20 17.85 19.85
C LEU A 649 4.54 18.53 20.11
N VAL A 650 5.60 18.10 19.42
CA VAL A 650 6.97 18.46 19.81
C VAL A 650 7.82 18.89 18.62
N ALA A 651 8.49 20.04 18.73
CA ALA A 651 9.63 20.37 17.89
C ALA A 651 10.92 19.98 18.61
N MET A 652 11.74 19.13 18.00
CA MET A 652 13.02 18.69 18.59
C MET A 652 14.01 19.87 18.74
N ASP A 653 15.05 19.68 19.55
CA ASP A 653 16.08 20.72 19.74
C ASP A 653 16.77 21.08 18.40
N GLY A 654 16.83 22.37 18.10
CA GLY A 654 17.33 22.89 16.83
C GLY A 654 16.35 22.79 15.65
N VAL A 655 15.12 22.34 15.89
CA VAL A 655 14.07 22.24 14.87
C VAL A 655 13.01 23.32 15.09
N THR A 656 12.59 23.97 14.02
CA THR A 656 11.38 24.81 14.00
C THR A 656 10.25 24.04 13.34
N GLY A 657 9.16 23.83 14.09
CA GLY A 657 7.90 23.29 13.58
C GLY A 657 6.86 24.40 13.46
N THR A 658 6.22 24.52 12.31
CA THR A 658 5.23 25.56 12.02
C THR A 658 3.83 24.97 11.94
N ILE A 659 2.87 25.60 12.62
CA ILE A 659 1.43 25.38 12.43
C ILE A 659 0.94 26.39 11.42
N GLY A 660 0.48 25.92 10.27
CA GLY A 660 0.05 26.73 9.13
C GLY A 660 -1.18 27.60 9.43
N PHE A 661 -1.42 28.60 8.59
CA PHE A 661 -2.42 29.65 8.80
C PHE A 661 -3.85 29.10 8.99
N ASP A 662 -4.26 28.09 8.22
CA ASP A 662 -5.60 27.49 8.31
C ASP A 662 -5.64 26.24 9.21
N GLN A 663 -4.51 25.86 9.84
CA GLN A 663 -4.48 24.72 10.76
C GLN A 663 -5.01 25.07 12.13
N THR A 664 -5.65 24.07 12.75
CA THR A 664 -6.03 24.11 14.16
C THR A 664 -5.33 22.99 14.93
N VAL A 665 -4.67 23.31 16.05
CA VAL A 665 -4.27 22.35 17.08
C VAL A 665 -5.22 22.53 18.26
N ALA A 666 -6.00 21.52 18.61
CA ALA A 666 -7.05 21.61 19.65
C ALA A 666 -7.01 20.45 20.64
N GLY A 667 -7.54 20.66 21.85
CA GLY A 667 -7.73 19.62 22.87
C GLY A 667 -6.91 19.85 24.14
N SER A 668 -6.37 18.76 24.69
CA SER A 668 -5.54 18.75 25.91
C SER A 668 -4.23 17.98 25.71
N GLY A 669 -3.19 18.37 26.45
CA GLY A 669 -1.86 17.76 26.32
C GLY A 669 -0.72 18.78 26.41
N THR A 670 0.42 18.47 25.81
CA THR A 670 1.62 19.33 25.83
C THR A 670 2.10 19.67 24.42
N ILE A 671 2.29 20.97 24.15
CA ILE A 671 2.94 21.48 22.94
C ILE A 671 4.31 22.06 23.35
N GLU A 672 5.39 21.51 22.80
CA GLU A 672 6.74 21.80 23.29
C GLU A 672 7.76 22.10 22.17
N GLY A 673 8.43 23.25 22.27
CA GLY A 673 9.69 23.52 21.58
C GLY A 673 10.87 23.06 22.44
N GLN A 674 11.41 21.86 22.18
CA GLN A 674 12.36 21.22 23.09
C GLN A 674 13.75 21.86 23.09
N GLY A 675 14.42 21.74 24.24
CA GLY A 675 15.79 22.18 24.40
C GLY A 675 15.92 23.69 24.38
N THR A 676 17.06 24.18 23.89
CA THR A 676 17.35 25.62 23.84
C THR A 676 17.03 26.25 22.49
N MET A 677 16.92 25.43 21.44
CA MET A 677 16.75 25.90 20.06
C MET A 677 15.52 25.31 19.36
N GLY A 678 14.79 24.36 19.97
CA GLY A 678 13.51 23.90 19.42
C GLY A 678 12.45 24.98 19.55
N VAL A 679 11.66 25.20 18.50
CA VAL A 679 10.64 26.27 18.43
C VAL A 679 9.35 25.77 17.79
N ILE A 680 8.21 26.06 18.41
CA ILE A 680 6.89 25.94 17.77
C ILE A 680 6.48 27.32 17.25
N THR A 681 6.34 27.46 15.93
CA THR A 681 5.81 28.68 15.30
C THR A 681 4.33 28.51 15.02
N ASN A 682 3.49 29.32 15.65
CA ASN A 682 2.05 29.33 15.43
C ASN A 682 1.67 30.44 14.45
N VAL A 683 1.20 30.06 13.26
CA VAL A 683 0.52 30.96 12.31
C VAL A 683 -0.99 30.68 12.29
N GLY A 684 -1.43 29.50 12.71
CA GLY A 684 -2.84 29.11 12.77
C GLY A 684 -3.49 29.38 14.13
N LEU A 685 -4.30 28.41 14.57
CA LEU A 685 -5.00 28.41 15.85
C LEU A 685 -4.48 27.30 16.77
N ILE A 686 -4.08 27.66 17.99
CA ILE A 686 -3.89 26.72 19.10
C ILE A 686 -5.03 26.95 20.08
N LEU A 687 -5.86 25.93 20.30
CA LEU A 687 -7.12 26.01 21.04
C LEU A 687 -7.16 25.01 22.19
N ALA A 688 -7.24 25.49 23.43
CA ALA A 688 -7.65 24.66 24.56
C ALA A 688 -9.19 24.59 24.60
N ASP A 689 -9.76 23.41 24.35
CA ASP A 689 -11.22 23.17 24.35
C ASP A 689 -11.65 21.96 25.18
N ASP A 690 -10.75 21.44 26.02
CA ASP A 690 -11.03 20.36 26.97
C ASP A 690 -11.23 20.93 28.39
N PRO A 691 -12.44 20.84 28.97
CA PRO A 691 -12.72 21.35 30.31
C PRO A 691 -12.16 20.45 31.43
N THR A 692 -11.66 19.26 31.09
CA THR A 692 -11.17 18.29 32.08
C THR A 692 -9.66 18.37 32.28
N MET A 693 -8.92 18.80 31.26
CA MET A 693 -7.46 18.81 31.24
C MET A 693 -6.93 20.01 30.45
N GLN A 694 -5.82 20.58 30.91
CA GLN A 694 -5.20 21.74 30.26
C GLN A 694 -4.56 21.38 28.92
N LEU A 695 -4.46 22.35 28.02
CA LEU A 695 -3.44 22.36 26.97
C LEU A 695 -2.26 23.18 27.45
N ARG A 696 -1.05 22.62 27.48
CA ARG A 696 0.14 23.30 28.02
C ARG A 696 1.16 23.62 26.96
N LEU A 697 1.66 24.85 26.98
CA LEU A 697 2.79 25.32 26.20
C LEU A 697 4.07 25.23 27.03
N ASN A 698 5.08 24.54 26.50
CA ASN A 698 6.43 24.43 27.09
C ASN A 698 7.52 24.84 26.10
N GLY A 699 8.67 25.29 26.61
CA GLY A 699 9.81 25.66 25.76
C GLY A 699 9.54 26.90 24.91
N ASN A 700 10.15 26.99 23.72
CA ASN A 700 10.04 28.19 22.89
C ASN A 700 8.86 28.13 21.92
N HIS A 701 8.08 29.22 21.91
CA HIS A 701 6.94 29.45 21.03
C HIS A 701 7.05 30.80 20.33
N ASN A 702 6.59 30.87 19.09
CA ASN A 702 6.54 32.10 18.30
C ASN A 702 5.16 32.24 17.65
N GLY A 703 4.37 33.20 18.11
CA GLY A 703 3.09 33.57 17.52
C GLY A 703 3.27 34.63 16.44
N ILE A 704 3.05 34.25 15.18
CA ILE A 704 3.12 35.20 14.07
C ILE A 704 1.76 35.85 13.88
N ILE A 705 1.67 37.13 14.23
CA ILE A 705 0.46 37.92 14.04
C ILE A 705 0.32 38.23 12.54
N MET A 706 -0.64 37.58 11.89
CA MET A 706 -1.17 37.96 10.58
C MET A 706 -2.67 38.29 10.74
N ALA A 707 -3.29 38.95 9.77
CA ALA A 707 -4.69 39.34 9.86
C ALA A 707 -5.61 38.11 10.09
N GLY A 708 -5.99 37.85 11.34
CA GLY A 708 -6.80 36.71 11.78
C GLY A 708 -6.05 35.42 12.10
N ALA A 709 -4.74 35.46 12.40
CA ALA A 709 -3.87 34.29 12.57
C ALA A 709 -2.87 34.43 13.72
N GLY A 710 -2.23 33.31 14.11
CA GLY A 710 -1.26 33.25 15.22
C GLY A 710 -1.93 33.32 16.59
N THR A 711 -3.13 32.74 16.70
CA THR A 711 -4.00 32.84 17.88
C THR A 711 -3.76 31.68 18.83
N TYR A 712 -3.69 32.02 20.11
CA TYR A 712 -3.71 31.12 21.25
C TYR A 712 -5.04 31.36 21.98
N ARG A 713 -5.92 30.37 22.01
CA ARG A 713 -7.28 30.51 22.53
C ARG A 713 -7.59 29.50 23.62
N ALA A 714 -8.32 29.94 24.65
CA ALA A 714 -9.00 29.04 25.59
C ALA A 714 -10.53 29.17 25.45
N ALA A 715 -11.20 28.05 25.14
CA ALA A 715 -12.65 27.96 25.12
C ALA A 715 -13.22 28.02 26.55
N ALA A 716 -14.54 28.13 26.66
CA ALA A 716 -15.23 28.14 27.96
C ALA A 716 -14.82 26.93 28.82
N ASP A 717 -14.61 27.19 30.11
CA ASP A 717 -14.21 26.24 31.14
C ASP A 717 -12.87 25.51 30.88
N SER A 718 -12.10 25.95 29.87
CA SER A 718 -10.83 25.33 29.46
C SER A 718 -9.65 26.23 29.80
N VAL A 719 -8.46 25.63 29.97
CA VAL A 719 -7.24 26.38 30.33
C VAL A 719 -6.12 26.10 29.31
N LEU A 720 -5.60 27.17 28.72
CA LEU A 720 -4.34 27.16 27.99
C LEU A 720 -3.22 27.62 28.93
N SER A 721 -2.39 26.67 29.36
CA SER A 721 -1.36 26.85 30.39
C SER A 721 0.00 27.21 29.78
N PHE A 722 0.67 28.19 30.38
CA PHE A 722 2.09 28.44 30.19
C PHE A 722 2.88 27.68 31.27
N GLY A 723 3.68 26.71 30.83
CA GLY A 723 4.52 25.91 31.70
C GLY A 723 5.80 26.63 32.13
N SER A 724 6.54 25.96 33.01
CA SER A 724 7.81 26.48 33.53
C SER A 724 8.88 26.52 32.44
N GLY A 725 9.57 27.67 32.33
CA GLY A 725 10.55 27.94 31.29
C GLY A 725 9.97 28.21 29.90
N MET A 726 8.64 28.33 29.77
CA MET A 726 8.00 28.68 28.51
C MET A 726 8.40 30.10 28.09
N HIS A 727 8.75 30.28 26.81
CA HIS A 727 8.98 31.59 26.20
C HIS A 727 8.07 31.74 24.97
N LEU A 728 7.11 32.65 25.03
CA LEU A 728 6.26 33.04 23.91
C LEU A 728 6.69 34.39 23.35
N VAL A 729 7.00 34.44 22.05
CA VAL A 729 7.24 35.69 21.31
C VAL A 729 6.04 35.96 20.41
N GLY A 730 5.39 37.12 20.53
CA GLY A 730 4.24 37.51 19.71
C GLY A 730 2.94 36.78 20.08
N GLY A 731 2.06 36.64 19.09
CA GLY A 731 0.76 35.96 19.19
C GLY A 731 -0.38 36.82 19.74
N VAL A 732 -1.60 36.38 19.42
CA VAL A 732 -2.85 36.94 19.96
C VAL A 732 -3.43 35.96 20.97
N LEU A 733 -3.70 36.44 22.18
CA LEU A 733 -4.27 35.66 23.29
C LEU A 733 -5.76 35.97 23.40
N GLU A 734 -6.62 34.96 23.27
CA GLU A 734 -8.08 35.10 23.30
C GLU A 734 -8.74 34.10 24.25
N THR A 735 -9.83 34.49 24.89
CA THR A 735 -10.62 33.57 25.70
C THR A 735 -12.11 33.69 25.37
N GLU A 736 -12.85 32.59 25.56
CA GLU A 736 -14.31 32.56 25.42
C GLU A 736 -14.96 32.20 26.75
N GLY A 737 -16.00 32.93 27.16
CA GLY A 737 -16.72 32.65 28.40
C GLY A 737 -15.80 32.65 29.63
N THR A 738 -15.72 31.50 30.31
CA THR A 738 -14.90 31.25 31.49
C THR A 738 -13.50 30.70 31.17
N GLY A 739 -13.12 30.64 29.89
CA GLY A 739 -11.80 30.17 29.47
C GLY A 739 -10.67 31.07 29.99
N GLU A 740 -9.53 30.46 30.28
CA GLU A 740 -8.36 31.16 30.85
C GLU A 740 -7.07 30.80 30.09
N ILE A 741 -6.27 31.80 29.74
CA ILE A 741 -4.87 31.60 29.35
C ILE A 741 -4.02 31.99 30.56
N ALA A 742 -3.22 31.10 31.11
CA ALA A 742 -2.55 31.40 32.38
C ALA A 742 -1.12 30.90 32.47
N ALA A 743 -0.26 31.68 33.14
CA ALA A 743 0.95 31.15 33.75
C ALA A 743 0.57 30.28 34.95
N THR A 744 0.90 28.99 34.90
CA THR A 744 0.42 28.02 35.90
C THR A 744 1.52 27.33 36.69
N ASN A 745 2.79 27.43 36.28
CA ASN A 745 3.90 26.78 36.97
C ASN A 745 5.24 27.47 36.69
N GLY A 746 6.00 27.77 37.75
CA GLY A 746 7.35 28.30 37.64
C GLY A 746 7.41 29.68 36.98
N ILE A 747 8.46 29.93 36.21
CA ILE A 747 8.65 31.21 35.50
C ILE A 747 8.36 30.98 34.03
N SER A 748 7.47 31.77 33.46
CA SER A 748 7.21 31.83 32.02
C SER A 748 7.48 33.24 31.49
N THR A 749 7.72 33.38 30.19
CA THR A 749 8.08 34.65 29.56
C THR A 749 7.15 34.94 28.38
N LEU A 750 6.59 36.14 28.35
CA LEU A 750 5.81 36.69 27.25
C LEU A 750 6.53 37.92 26.68
N SER A 751 6.86 37.85 25.39
CA SER A 751 7.52 38.91 24.64
C SER A 751 6.62 39.44 23.53
N TYR A 752 6.28 40.73 23.50
CA TYR A 752 5.50 41.36 22.42
C TYR A 752 4.09 40.75 22.19
N GLY A 753 3.39 40.35 23.25
CA GLY A 753 2.06 39.74 23.15
C GLY A 753 0.93 40.75 22.93
N VAL A 754 -0.19 40.26 22.37
CA VAL A 754 -1.48 40.97 22.31
C VAL A 754 -2.52 40.16 23.09
N ASN A 755 -3.11 40.73 24.14
CA ASN A 755 -4.15 40.10 24.94
C ASN A 755 -5.53 40.70 24.64
N HIS A 756 -6.48 39.90 24.19
CA HIS A 756 -7.89 40.26 24.05
C HIS A 756 -8.80 39.52 25.04
N GLY A 757 -8.25 38.59 25.84
CA GLY A 757 -9.00 37.72 26.73
C GLY A 757 -8.57 37.83 28.20
N LEU A 758 -8.79 36.75 28.94
CA LEU A 758 -8.33 36.59 30.32
C LEU A 758 -6.93 35.96 30.34
N LEU A 759 -5.93 36.77 30.69
CA LEU A 759 -4.54 36.36 30.91
C LEU A 759 -4.24 36.26 32.42
N GLY A 760 -4.23 35.05 32.96
CA GLY A 760 -4.00 34.77 34.37
C GLY A 760 -2.53 34.57 34.75
N VAL A 761 -2.21 34.88 36.01
CA VAL A 761 -1.01 34.40 36.70
C VAL A 761 -1.48 33.70 37.95
N TRP A 762 -1.32 32.38 38.02
CA TRP A 762 -1.71 31.60 39.19
C TRP A 762 -0.81 31.92 40.38
N GLY A 763 -1.28 31.66 41.60
CA GLY A 763 -0.41 31.63 42.78
C GLY A 763 0.54 30.43 42.77
N GLU A 764 1.12 30.13 43.93
CA GLU A 764 2.14 29.07 44.14
C GLU A 764 3.56 29.43 43.71
N GLY A 765 3.89 30.72 43.71
CA GLY A 765 5.22 31.22 43.34
C GLY A 765 5.42 31.30 41.83
N VAL A 766 4.34 31.30 41.04
CA VAL A 766 4.40 31.45 39.59
C VAL A 766 4.73 32.89 39.23
N THR A 767 5.54 33.06 38.19
CA THR A 767 5.91 34.36 37.65
C THR A 767 5.71 34.39 36.14
N LEU A 768 5.04 35.44 35.65
CA LEU A 768 5.01 35.80 34.24
C LEU A 768 5.95 36.97 34.01
N ASP A 769 7.09 36.71 33.37
CA ASP A 769 8.03 37.73 32.93
C ASP A 769 7.55 38.35 31.62
N LEU A 770 7.51 39.68 31.59
CA LEU A 770 7.17 40.48 30.42
C LEU A 770 8.42 41.13 29.84
N ILE A 771 8.58 40.99 28.52
CA ILE A 771 9.71 41.50 27.73
C ILE A 771 9.18 42.29 26.52
N GLY A 772 9.79 43.43 26.22
CA GLY A 772 9.41 44.26 25.08
C GLY A 772 8.19 45.13 25.37
N SER A 773 7.00 44.67 24.96
CA SER A 773 5.72 45.36 25.19
C SER A 773 4.57 44.37 25.34
N LEU A 774 3.45 44.83 25.90
CA LEU A 774 2.17 44.11 25.91
C LEU A 774 1.07 45.07 25.42
N VAL A 775 0.28 44.64 24.43
CA VAL A 775 -1.00 45.29 24.12
C VAL A 775 -2.08 44.50 24.86
N ASN A 776 -2.74 45.11 25.82
CA ASN A 776 -3.78 44.51 26.64
C ASN A 776 -5.12 45.20 26.35
N ASP A 777 -6.02 44.53 25.64
CA ASP A 777 -7.40 44.93 25.42
C ASP A 777 -8.40 44.05 26.19
N GLY A 778 -7.89 43.06 26.95
CA GLY A 778 -8.66 42.18 27.83
C GLY A 778 -8.35 42.39 29.31
N THR A 779 -8.38 41.32 30.10
CA THR A 779 -8.06 41.35 31.53
C THR A 779 -6.77 40.57 31.78
N VAL A 780 -5.80 41.19 32.43
CA VAL A 780 -4.67 40.49 33.06
C VAL A 780 -5.01 40.27 34.53
N HIS A 781 -5.09 39.03 35.00
CA HIS A 781 -5.50 38.70 36.36
C HIS A 781 -4.34 38.06 37.15
N ILE A 782 -3.76 38.81 38.08
CA ILE A 782 -2.70 38.33 38.97
C ILE A 782 -3.33 37.66 40.18
N ASN A 783 -2.87 36.43 40.46
CA ASN A 783 -3.46 35.49 41.42
C ASN A 783 -4.87 35.05 41.02
N SER A 784 -5.06 34.71 39.75
CA SER A 784 -6.37 34.37 39.18
C SER A 784 -7.03 33.11 39.76
N ASN A 785 -6.26 32.27 40.43
CA ASN A 785 -6.77 31.07 41.12
C ASN A 785 -7.01 31.28 42.63
N ASP A 786 -7.02 32.54 43.10
CA ASP A 786 -7.31 32.93 44.48
C ASP A 786 -6.52 32.12 45.52
N ASN A 787 -5.20 32.13 45.38
CA ASN A 787 -4.31 31.33 46.19
C ASN A 787 -3.56 32.19 47.23
N ILE A 788 -3.28 31.59 48.40
CA ILE A 788 -2.51 32.21 49.50
C ILE A 788 -1.01 32.30 49.25
N PHE A 789 -0.56 31.76 48.12
CA PHE A 789 0.83 31.80 47.70
C PHE A 789 1.00 32.80 46.56
N ASN A 790 2.10 33.53 46.62
CA ASN A 790 2.39 34.64 45.71
C ASN A 790 2.28 34.29 44.22
N ALA A 791 1.61 35.15 43.47
CA ALA A 791 1.64 35.28 42.02
C ALA A 791 2.35 36.59 41.66
N ALA A 792 3.20 36.58 40.63
CA ALA A 792 3.89 37.79 40.19
C ALA A 792 3.83 37.97 38.67
N MET A 793 3.42 39.16 38.22
CA MET A 793 3.71 39.64 36.88
C MET A 793 4.92 40.57 36.95
N ARG A 794 5.96 40.29 36.18
CA ARG A 794 7.24 41.01 36.29
C ARG A 794 7.69 41.64 34.98
N ILE A 795 7.88 42.95 34.99
CA ILE A 795 8.49 43.71 33.90
C ILE A 795 10.02 43.59 34.01
N THR A 796 10.65 43.04 32.96
CA THR A 796 12.08 42.71 32.97
C THR A 796 12.90 43.44 31.89
N THR A 797 12.27 44.35 31.14
CA THR A 797 12.95 45.15 30.09
C THR A 797 12.75 46.65 30.27
N PRO A 798 13.74 47.47 29.88
CA PRO A 798 13.64 48.93 29.99
C PRO A 798 12.59 49.47 29.02
N ALA A 799 11.90 50.55 29.43
CA ALA A 799 10.87 51.21 28.65
C ALA A 799 9.72 50.28 28.20
N PHE A 800 9.40 49.29 29.05
CA PHE A 800 8.26 48.42 28.82
C PHE A 800 6.96 49.18 29.06
N GLU A 801 6.02 49.03 28.15
CA GLU A 801 4.69 49.63 28.21
C GLU A 801 3.62 48.55 28.12
N ILE A 802 2.64 48.58 29.04
CA ILE A 802 1.35 47.92 28.88
C ILE A 802 0.39 48.94 28.26
N SER A 803 0.06 48.75 26.99
CA SER A 803 -0.83 49.61 26.20
C SER A 803 -2.17 48.90 25.94
N GLY A 804 -3.08 49.50 25.18
CA GLY A 804 -4.42 48.95 24.87
C GLY A 804 -5.52 49.52 25.76
N THR A 805 -6.71 48.91 25.77
CA THR A 805 -7.90 49.38 26.51
C THR A 805 -8.38 48.47 27.65
N GLY A 806 -7.57 47.49 28.03
CA GLY A 806 -7.86 46.46 29.01
C GLY A 806 -7.60 46.86 30.47
N GLU A 807 -7.71 45.88 31.36
CA GLU A 807 -7.46 46.04 32.80
C GLU A 807 -6.41 45.06 33.32
N ILE A 808 -5.78 45.42 34.43
CA ILE A 808 -4.93 44.57 35.27
C ILE A 808 -5.64 44.43 36.61
N LEU A 809 -6.21 43.25 36.86
CA LEU A 809 -6.86 42.89 38.11
C LEU A 809 -5.85 42.16 39.01
N MET A 810 -5.74 42.61 40.26
CA MET A 810 -4.95 41.95 41.29
C MET A 810 -5.87 41.44 42.40
N THR A 811 -5.70 40.20 42.84
CA THR A 811 -6.55 39.62 43.89
C THR A 811 -5.71 39.01 45.00
N THR A 812 -5.88 39.48 46.23
CA THR A 812 -5.20 38.88 47.40
C THR A 812 -6.06 37.82 48.09
N ALA A 813 -5.41 36.81 48.66
CA ALA A 813 -6.03 35.80 49.51
C ALA A 813 -5.66 36.03 50.99
N GLY A 814 -5.69 37.32 51.40
CA GLY A 814 -5.45 37.77 52.77
C GLY A 814 -4.07 38.41 53.00
N ASN A 815 -3.14 38.39 52.03
CA ASN A 815 -1.85 39.07 52.13
C ASN A 815 -1.55 39.88 50.85
N PRO A 816 -1.08 41.14 50.94
CA PRO A 816 -0.69 41.93 49.77
C PRO A 816 0.38 41.28 48.88
N ASN A 817 1.15 40.31 49.40
CA ASN A 817 2.15 39.59 48.62
C ASN A 817 1.56 38.51 47.71
N ASP A 818 0.27 38.17 47.86
CA ASP A 818 -0.38 37.11 47.08
C ASP A 818 -0.51 37.50 45.61
N ALA A 819 -0.70 38.79 45.32
CA ALA A 819 -0.69 39.35 43.97
C ALA A 819 0.32 40.48 43.85
N GLN A 820 1.29 40.33 42.95
CA GLN A 820 2.39 41.28 42.77
C GLN A 820 2.54 41.74 41.32
N LEU A 821 2.49 43.05 41.10
CA LEU A 821 3.00 43.69 39.89
C LEU A 821 4.42 44.19 40.19
N THR A 822 5.42 43.68 39.49
CA THR A 822 6.83 43.96 39.82
C THR A 822 7.58 44.54 38.63
N VAL A 823 8.22 45.69 38.81
CA VAL A 823 9.23 46.24 37.90
C VAL A 823 10.60 45.86 38.43
N GLN A 824 11.42 45.21 37.60
CA GLN A 824 12.76 44.81 38.01
C GLN A 824 13.63 46.04 38.36
N ALA A 825 14.46 45.90 39.40
CA ALA A 825 15.30 46.97 39.91
C ALA A 825 16.15 47.64 38.81
N GLY A 826 16.11 48.97 38.77
CA GLY A 826 16.82 49.79 37.77
C GLY A 826 16.05 49.99 36.46
N LEU A 827 14.84 49.47 36.35
CA LEU A 827 13.92 49.72 35.24
C LEU A 827 12.74 50.58 35.70
N VAL A 828 12.05 51.16 34.72
CA VAL A 828 10.78 51.87 34.91
C VAL A 828 9.75 51.22 34.00
N GLY A 829 8.63 50.76 34.57
CA GLY A 829 7.49 50.23 33.83
C GLY A 829 6.47 51.34 33.55
N THR A 830 5.74 51.25 32.44
CA THR A 830 4.65 52.20 32.12
C THR A 830 3.33 51.44 31.93
N ILE A 831 2.27 51.93 32.56
CA ILE A 831 0.89 51.52 32.31
C ILE A 831 0.19 52.63 31.52
N GLY A 832 -0.31 52.32 30.32
CA GLY A 832 -0.82 53.29 29.35
C GLY A 832 -2.14 53.96 29.75
N GLU A 833 -2.48 55.03 29.04
CA GLU A 833 -3.61 55.94 29.35
C GLU A 833 -4.99 55.27 29.45
N ASN A 834 -5.23 54.22 28.66
CA ASN A 834 -6.53 53.54 28.62
C ASN A 834 -6.53 52.21 29.37
N GLN A 835 -5.54 51.97 30.23
CA GLN A 835 -5.49 50.80 31.10
C GLN A 835 -6.04 51.14 32.49
N THR A 836 -6.66 50.15 33.12
CA THR A 836 -7.08 50.23 34.53
C THR A 836 -6.31 49.22 35.38
N LEU A 837 -5.60 49.68 36.41
CA LEU A 837 -5.02 48.83 37.45
C LEU A 837 -5.98 48.79 38.64
N ARG A 838 -6.56 47.62 38.93
CA ARG A 838 -7.58 47.47 39.97
C ARG A 838 -7.40 46.26 40.87
N GLY A 839 -8.13 46.24 41.98
CA GLY A 839 -8.13 45.16 42.97
C GLY A 839 -7.29 45.49 44.19
N ASP A 840 -6.52 44.51 44.67
CA ASP A 840 -5.63 44.68 45.81
C ASP A 840 -4.32 43.89 45.67
N GLY A 841 -3.26 44.36 46.33
CA GLY A 841 -1.95 43.69 46.30
C GLY A 841 -0.75 44.61 46.40
N GLN A 842 0.35 44.21 45.75
CA GLN A 842 1.63 44.89 45.86
C GLN A 842 2.22 45.31 44.50
N ILE A 843 2.61 46.58 44.41
CA ILE A 843 3.31 47.17 43.27
C ILE A 843 4.78 47.39 43.68
N ASN A 844 5.69 46.61 43.10
CA ASN A 844 7.12 46.65 43.38
C ASN A 844 7.88 47.38 42.27
N GLY A 845 8.88 48.17 42.64
CA GLY A 845 9.72 48.92 41.69
C GLY A 845 9.13 50.27 41.24
N GLU A 846 9.75 50.88 40.22
CA GLU A 846 9.39 52.22 39.73
C GLU A 846 8.37 52.12 38.59
N LEU A 847 7.20 52.74 38.78
CA LEU A 847 6.08 52.70 37.84
C LEU A 847 5.67 54.10 37.39
N ILE A 848 5.50 54.29 36.09
CA ILE A 848 4.76 55.42 35.51
C ILE A 848 3.34 54.92 35.22
N MET A 849 2.36 55.63 35.76
CA MET A 849 0.95 55.30 35.57
C MET A 849 0.31 56.42 34.75
N ASN A 850 -0.18 56.14 33.54
CA ASN A 850 -0.88 57.11 32.71
C ASN A 850 -2.41 56.91 32.71
N GLY A 851 -2.89 55.72 33.04
CA GLY A 851 -4.32 55.40 33.10
C GLY A 851 -4.91 55.45 34.51
N THR A 852 -5.85 54.55 34.79
CA THR A 852 -6.61 54.55 36.05
C THR A 852 -6.00 53.60 37.10
N ILE A 853 -5.96 54.02 38.37
CA ILE A 853 -5.73 53.15 39.55
C ILE A 853 -7.00 53.13 40.40
N ASP A 854 -7.49 51.92 40.71
CA ASP A 854 -8.75 51.68 41.43
C ASP A 854 -8.60 50.53 42.46
N PRO A 855 -8.23 50.80 43.73
CA PRO A 855 -7.99 49.79 44.75
C PRO A 855 -9.26 49.09 45.28
N ASP A 856 -10.05 48.45 44.42
CA ASP A 856 -11.40 47.92 44.71
C ASP A 856 -11.44 46.46 45.23
N GLY A 857 -10.29 45.86 45.56
CA GLY A 857 -10.20 44.48 46.05
C GLY A 857 -10.71 44.30 47.50
N PRO A 858 -10.77 43.07 48.04
CA PRO A 858 -11.29 42.81 49.39
C PRO A 858 -10.59 43.58 50.52
N SER A 859 -9.28 43.82 50.40
CA SER A 859 -8.52 44.64 51.36
C SER A 859 -8.53 46.14 51.04
N ARG A 860 -9.02 46.50 49.85
CA ARG A 860 -9.08 47.87 49.31
C ARG A 860 -7.76 48.61 49.43
N LEU A 861 -6.66 47.90 49.17
CA LEU A 861 -5.32 48.35 49.45
C LEU A 861 -4.33 47.92 48.38
N PHE A 862 -3.69 48.91 47.77
CA PHE A 862 -2.41 48.70 47.11
C PHE A 862 -1.26 49.14 48.01
N THR A 863 -0.26 48.27 48.16
CA THR A 863 1.04 48.65 48.74
C THR A 863 2.02 48.87 47.61
N THR A 864 2.74 49.99 47.60
CA THR A 864 3.56 50.38 46.45
C THR A 864 4.97 50.82 46.84
N ASP A 865 5.91 50.65 45.92
CA ASP A 865 7.14 51.46 45.85
C ASP A 865 6.84 52.80 45.17
N SER A 866 7.72 53.33 44.31
CA SER A 866 7.56 54.66 43.72
C SER A 866 6.63 54.63 42.52
N ILE A 867 5.62 55.51 42.51
CA ILE A 867 4.70 55.72 41.38
C ILE A 867 4.81 57.18 40.94
N THR A 868 4.88 57.41 39.63
CA THR A 868 4.69 58.74 39.03
C THR A 868 3.39 58.73 38.25
N LEU A 869 2.43 59.54 38.68
CA LEU A 869 1.21 59.82 37.90
C LEU A 869 1.53 60.81 36.78
N ALA A 870 0.85 60.67 35.65
CA ALA A 870 0.84 61.63 34.55
C ALA A 870 -0.42 62.51 34.61
N ASP A 871 -0.48 63.53 33.77
CA ASP A 871 -1.64 64.43 33.64
C ASP A 871 -2.91 63.70 33.16
N SER A 872 -2.75 62.58 32.47
CA SER A 872 -3.83 61.72 32.01
C SER A 872 -4.35 60.74 33.07
N SER A 873 -3.65 60.58 34.20
CA SER A 873 -3.95 59.53 35.17
C SER A 873 -5.22 59.83 35.96
N GLU A 874 -5.91 58.77 36.37
CA GLU A 874 -7.05 58.87 37.29
C GLU A 874 -6.82 57.96 38.50
N MET A 875 -6.93 58.50 39.71
CA MET A 875 -7.02 57.69 40.93
C MET A 875 -8.44 57.70 41.45
N ILE A 876 -9.06 56.53 41.53
CA ILE A 876 -10.41 56.35 42.09
C ILE A 876 -10.29 55.95 43.55
N PHE A 877 -11.09 56.60 44.40
CA PHE A 877 -11.24 56.27 45.80
C PHE A 877 -12.72 56.16 46.15
N ASP A 878 -13.19 54.94 46.31
CA ASP A 878 -14.51 54.61 46.81
C ASP A 878 -14.50 54.62 48.36
N LEU A 879 -15.51 55.28 48.95
CA LEU A 879 -15.68 55.44 50.39
C LEU A 879 -16.93 54.66 50.85
N GLY A 880 -16.74 53.55 51.56
CA GLY A 880 -17.81 52.70 52.12
C GLY A 880 -17.91 52.69 53.65
N GLY A 881 -16.98 53.37 54.33
CA GLY A 881 -16.88 53.50 55.79
C GLY A 881 -15.66 54.34 56.17
N ASP A 882 -15.57 54.81 57.42
CA ASP A 882 -14.47 55.62 57.97
C ASP A 882 -13.34 54.78 58.61
N LEU A 883 -13.48 53.45 58.58
CA LEU A 883 -12.51 52.50 59.13
C LEU A 883 -12.03 51.55 58.05
N GLU A 884 -10.76 51.18 58.12
CA GLU A 884 -10.17 50.16 57.27
C GLU A 884 -10.88 48.79 57.45
N PRO A 885 -11.03 47.99 56.38
CA PRO A 885 -10.65 48.27 55.01
C PRO A 885 -11.76 48.95 54.19
N ASN A 886 -12.77 49.58 54.80
CA ASN A 886 -14.00 50.01 54.11
C ASN A 886 -13.85 51.22 53.18
N PHE A 887 -12.64 51.57 52.76
CA PHE A 887 -12.37 52.61 51.77
C PHE A 887 -11.06 52.29 51.04
N ASP A 888 -10.94 52.79 49.82
CA ASP A 888 -9.78 52.53 48.96
C ASP A 888 -8.54 53.26 49.44
N ARG A 889 -7.41 52.57 49.39
CA ARG A 889 -6.14 53.05 49.92
C ARG A 889 -4.96 52.69 49.03
N LEU A 890 -4.02 53.61 48.97
CA LEU A 890 -2.66 53.38 48.46
C LEU A 890 -1.65 53.64 49.57
N SER A 891 -0.77 52.68 49.85
CA SER A 891 0.27 52.81 50.87
C SER A 891 1.67 52.73 50.25
N VAL A 892 2.39 53.85 50.29
CA VAL A 892 3.76 53.98 49.79
C VAL A 892 4.76 53.50 50.85
N ARG A 893 5.58 52.51 50.48
CA ARG A 893 6.59 51.92 51.37
C ARG A 893 7.75 52.86 51.66
N GLY A 894 8.39 52.67 52.80
CA GLY A 894 9.48 53.53 53.26
C GLY A 894 10.66 53.60 52.28
N GLY A 895 11.12 54.82 51.98
CA GLY A 895 12.20 55.08 51.01
C GLY A 895 11.71 55.38 49.59
N HIS A 896 10.39 55.27 49.35
CA HIS A 896 9.75 55.56 48.07
C HIS A 896 8.79 56.75 48.21
N SER A 897 8.33 57.28 47.07
CA SER A 897 7.36 58.38 47.02
C SER A 897 6.38 58.21 45.88
N ILE A 898 5.19 58.78 46.02
CA ILE A 898 4.28 59.01 44.90
C ILE A 898 4.34 60.47 44.44
N ALA A 899 4.48 60.68 43.12
CA ALA A 899 4.31 61.98 42.49
C ALA A 899 2.89 62.08 41.92
N LEU A 900 2.12 63.04 42.43
CA LEU A 900 0.71 63.26 42.11
C LEU A 900 0.58 64.22 40.92
N ASP A 901 -0.32 63.87 40.02
CA ASP A 901 -0.73 64.59 38.81
C ASP A 901 -2.11 64.04 38.39
N GLY A 902 -2.76 64.62 37.39
CA GLY A 902 -4.02 64.11 36.84
C GLY A 902 -5.22 64.26 37.78
N ILE A 903 -6.16 63.31 37.74
CA ILE A 903 -7.48 63.41 38.38
C ILE A 903 -7.57 62.50 39.61
N ALA A 904 -8.11 62.99 40.72
CA ALA A 904 -8.61 62.17 41.82
C ALA A 904 -10.14 62.14 41.83
N THR A 905 -10.74 60.96 41.76
CA THR A 905 -12.19 60.75 41.77
C THR A 905 -12.61 60.12 43.10
N ILE A 906 -13.40 60.86 43.89
CA ILE A 906 -13.90 60.43 45.19
C ILE A 906 -15.38 60.03 45.07
N ASN A 907 -15.65 58.75 45.26
CA ASN A 907 -16.99 58.18 45.20
C ASN A 907 -17.49 57.78 46.58
N LEU A 908 -18.81 57.82 46.76
CA LEU A 908 -19.46 57.33 47.95
C LEU A 908 -20.22 56.05 47.63
N GLU A 909 -19.95 54.97 48.36
CA GLU A 909 -20.63 53.70 48.13
C GLU A 909 -22.10 53.74 48.51
N VAL A 910 -22.89 52.97 47.77
CA VAL A 910 -24.33 52.89 47.98
C VAL A 910 -24.64 52.35 49.38
N GLY A 911 -25.22 53.23 50.22
CA GLY A 911 -25.67 52.88 51.56
C GLY A 911 -24.75 53.38 52.68
N TYR A 912 -23.57 53.90 52.36
CA TYR A 912 -22.76 54.62 53.34
C TYR A 912 -23.23 56.08 53.46
N ALA A 913 -23.41 56.55 54.68
CA ALA A 913 -23.77 57.92 55.00
C ALA A 913 -22.67 58.53 55.88
N PRO A 914 -21.76 59.33 55.30
CA PRO A 914 -20.62 59.86 56.03
C PRO A 914 -21.08 60.93 57.02
N SER A 915 -20.38 61.00 58.15
CA SER A 915 -20.58 61.99 59.20
C SER A 915 -19.60 63.14 59.05
N PHE A 916 -20.01 64.33 59.48
CA PHE A 916 -19.12 65.48 59.50
C PHE A 916 -17.84 65.17 60.31
N GLY A 917 -16.68 65.42 59.72
CA GLY A 917 -15.36 65.11 60.28
C GLY A 917 -14.84 63.71 59.95
N ASP A 918 -15.61 62.85 59.30
CA ASP A 918 -15.10 61.57 58.79
C ASP A 918 -13.89 61.84 57.89
N THR A 919 -12.83 61.07 58.12
CA THR A 919 -11.52 61.26 57.50
C THR A 919 -11.03 59.93 56.93
N TRP A 920 -10.57 59.95 55.68
CA TRP A 920 -10.09 58.77 54.97
C TRP A 920 -8.66 59.01 54.48
N ASP A 921 -7.68 58.32 55.07
CA ASP A 921 -6.28 58.35 54.63
C ASP A 921 -6.12 57.55 53.32
N VAL A 922 -6.55 58.14 52.20
CA VAL A 922 -6.58 57.50 50.87
C VAL A 922 -5.17 57.23 50.31
N ILE A 923 -4.18 58.04 50.66
CA ILE A 923 -2.77 57.77 50.37
C ILE A 923 -1.96 57.91 51.66
N THR A 924 -1.16 56.91 51.99
CA THR A 924 -0.22 56.96 53.13
C THR A 924 1.23 56.80 52.64
N GLY A 925 2.17 57.50 53.28
CA GLY A 925 3.58 57.50 52.88
C GLY A 925 4.00 58.77 52.14
N ALA A 926 5.23 58.83 51.63
CA ALA A 926 5.78 60.08 51.07
C ALA A 926 5.08 60.47 49.75
N THR A 927 4.61 61.71 49.68
CA THR A 927 3.88 62.26 48.53
C THR A 927 4.58 63.53 48.03
N SER A 928 4.41 63.85 46.75
CA SER A 928 4.86 65.10 46.13
C SER A 928 3.87 65.56 45.06
N GLY A 929 3.72 66.86 44.89
CA GLY A 929 2.69 67.42 43.98
C GLY A 929 1.28 67.41 44.59
N THR A 930 0.30 67.69 43.74
CA THR A 930 -1.14 67.65 44.01
C THR A 930 -1.84 67.11 42.77
N PHE A 931 -3.05 66.58 42.90
CA PHE A 931 -3.88 66.29 41.72
C PHE A 931 -4.24 67.60 41.00
N ASP A 932 -4.26 67.56 39.66
CA ASP A 932 -4.66 68.66 38.79
C ASP A 932 -6.16 68.94 38.90
N GLU A 933 -6.97 67.88 39.05
CA GLU A 933 -8.40 67.95 39.27
C GLU A 933 -8.83 66.99 40.40
N VAL A 934 -9.81 67.41 41.19
CA VAL A 934 -10.48 66.55 42.17
C VAL A 934 -11.97 66.53 41.87
N VAL A 935 -12.46 65.36 41.49
CA VAL A 935 -13.87 65.09 41.24
C VAL A 935 -14.45 64.41 42.47
N THR A 936 -15.58 64.91 42.99
CA THR A 936 -16.20 64.35 44.20
C THR A 936 -17.68 64.06 43.97
N GLY A 937 -18.20 63.06 44.68
CA GLY A 937 -19.64 62.81 44.78
C GLY A 937 -20.40 63.96 45.46
N ILE A 938 -21.73 63.85 45.50
CA ILE A 938 -22.58 64.85 46.15
C ILE A 938 -22.41 64.74 47.67
N ALA A 939 -21.77 65.73 48.28
CA ALA A 939 -21.67 65.84 49.73
C ALA A 939 -23.05 66.15 50.37
N PRO A 940 -23.27 65.77 51.65
CA PRO A 940 -24.44 66.19 52.41
C PRO A 940 -24.66 67.72 52.35
N PRO A 941 -25.92 68.20 52.42
CA PRO A 941 -26.21 69.64 52.32
C PRO A 941 -25.42 70.46 53.34
N GLY A 942 -24.68 71.48 52.87
CA GLY A 942 -23.86 72.35 53.72
C GLY A 942 -22.46 71.80 54.05
N GLN A 943 -22.09 70.67 53.45
CA GLN A 943 -20.79 70.02 53.62
C GLN A 943 -20.10 69.80 52.27
N VAL A 944 -18.79 69.59 52.28
CA VAL A 944 -17.95 69.31 51.11
C VAL A 944 -16.89 68.27 51.44
N TYR A 945 -16.54 67.45 50.45
CA TYR A 945 -15.35 66.61 50.52
C TYR A 945 -14.13 67.45 50.15
N ARG A 946 -13.12 67.47 51.02
CA ARG A 946 -11.86 68.18 50.78
C ARG A 946 -10.70 67.21 50.80
N VAL A 947 -9.84 67.29 49.79
CA VAL A 947 -8.59 66.54 49.72
C VAL A 947 -7.48 67.40 50.32
N ILE A 948 -6.84 66.89 51.37
CA ILE A 948 -5.73 67.55 52.05
C ILE A 948 -4.42 66.81 51.76
N TYR A 949 -3.39 67.58 51.43
CA TYR A 949 -2.08 67.07 51.06
C TYR A 949 -1.06 67.37 52.15
N GLU A 950 -0.52 66.32 52.76
CA GLU A 950 0.61 66.39 53.68
C GLU A 950 1.81 65.64 53.09
N SER A 951 3.02 65.91 53.56
CA SER A 951 4.24 65.24 53.05
C SER A 951 4.29 63.73 53.26
N SER A 952 3.42 63.18 54.11
CA SER A 952 3.38 61.76 54.50
C SER A 952 2.02 61.09 54.33
N ARG A 953 1.02 61.81 53.80
CA ARG A 953 -0.30 61.27 53.47
C ARG A 953 -1.13 62.25 52.63
N VAL A 954 -2.08 61.72 51.87
CA VAL A 954 -3.23 62.46 51.33
C VAL A 954 -4.47 61.89 51.99
N TYR A 955 -5.33 62.75 52.52
CA TYR A 955 -6.58 62.32 53.11
C TYR A 955 -7.76 63.12 52.58
N VAL A 956 -8.91 62.46 52.50
CA VAL A 956 -10.20 63.09 52.25
C VAL A 956 -10.85 63.36 53.60
N ILE A 957 -11.46 64.53 53.77
CA ILE A 957 -12.27 64.84 54.94
C ILE A 957 -13.60 65.42 54.51
N LEU A 958 -14.68 64.99 55.19
CA LEU A 958 -15.98 65.62 55.07
C LEU A 958 -16.06 66.82 56.01
N THR A 959 -15.99 68.03 55.45
CA THR A 959 -16.02 69.28 56.22
C THR A 959 -17.02 70.27 55.62
N CYS A 960 -16.93 71.57 55.93
CA CYS A 960 -17.75 72.62 55.34
C CYS A 960 -16.91 73.60 54.50
N ASP A 961 -17.58 74.41 53.68
CA ASP A 961 -16.91 75.32 52.74
C ASP A 961 -15.92 76.30 53.42
N ALA A 962 -16.22 76.70 54.66
CA ALA A 962 -15.44 77.66 55.43
C ALA A 962 -14.22 77.07 56.17
N ASP A 963 -14.22 75.76 56.42
CA ASP A 963 -13.11 75.07 57.09
C ASP A 963 -12.10 74.64 56.01
N LEU A 964 -11.21 75.58 55.68
CA LEU A 964 -10.20 75.40 54.65
C LEU A 964 -8.98 74.63 55.15
N SER A 965 -8.75 74.65 56.47
CA SER A 965 -7.68 73.88 57.12
C SER A 965 -8.04 72.41 57.27
N GLY A 966 -9.33 72.08 57.27
CA GLY A 966 -9.84 70.72 57.43
C GLY A 966 -9.68 70.20 58.86
N ASP A 967 -9.55 71.06 59.87
CA ASP A 967 -9.38 70.65 61.27
C ASP A 967 -10.71 70.46 62.01
N GLY A 968 -11.84 70.70 61.32
CA GLY A 968 -13.20 70.63 61.85
C GLY A 968 -13.58 71.83 62.72
N VAL A 969 -12.72 72.85 62.84
CA VAL A 969 -12.90 74.01 63.73
C VAL A 969 -12.64 75.32 62.98
N ILE A 970 -13.72 76.01 62.59
CA ILE A 970 -13.58 77.33 61.96
C ILE A 970 -12.93 78.34 62.92
N ASN A 971 -11.71 78.73 62.59
CA ASN A 971 -10.92 79.65 63.39
C ASN A 971 -9.96 80.50 62.51
N PHE A 972 -8.99 81.17 63.14
CA PHE A 972 -8.04 82.01 62.41
C PHE A 972 -7.19 81.23 61.38
N PHE A 973 -6.97 79.94 61.59
CA PHE A 973 -6.19 79.09 60.68
C PHE A 973 -6.88 78.90 59.32
N ASP A 974 -8.21 78.83 59.25
CA ASP A 974 -8.94 78.80 57.97
C ASP A 974 -8.83 80.12 57.21
N VAL A 975 -8.81 81.24 57.94
CA VAL A 975 -8.56 82.55 57.32
C VAL A 975 -7.15 82.62 56.76
N SER A 976 -6.17 82.07 57.48
CA SER A 976 -4.78 81.98 57.02
C SER A 976 -4.69 81.14 55.75
N GLU A 977 -5.41 80.02 55.70
CA GLU A 977 -5.42 79.12 54.55
C GLU A 977 -6.12 79.75 53.35
N PHE A 978 -7.26 80.42 53.55
CA PHE A 978 -7.94 81.21 52.51
C PHE A 978 -7.01 82.24 51.89
N LEU A 979 -6.32 83.01 52.73
CA LEU A 979 -5.40 84.05 52.27
C LEU A 979 -4.21 83.45 51.51
N SER A 980 -3.76 82.25 51.89
CA SER A 980 -2.73 81.50 51.17
C SER A 980 -3.21 81.15 49.76
N TYR A 981 -4.36 80.48 49.63
CA TYR A 981 -4.95 80.11 48.34
C TYR A 981 -5.28 81.32 47.47
N TYR A 982 -5.93 82.33 48.04
CA TYR A 982 -6.29 83.57 47.35
C TYR A 982 -5.06 84.32 46.83
N SER A 983 -3.96 84.35 47.59
CA SER A 983 -2.71 85.00 47.15
C SER A 983 -1.94 84.18 46.11
N ALA A 984 -2.04 82.85 46.18
CA ALA A 984 -1.46 81.93 45.21
C ALA A 984 -2.27 81.84 43.91
N GLN A 985 -3.46 82.46 43.85
CA GLN A 985 -4.45 82.28 42.77
C GLN A 985 -4.80 80.80 42.54
N ASP A 986 -4.80 80.04 43.63
CA ASP A 986 -5.22 78.64 43.64
C ASP A 986 -6.74 78.58 43.54
N VAL A 987 -7.29 77.66 42.74
CA VAL A 987 -8.75 77.51 42.54
C VAL A 987 -9.54 77.42 43.85
N ARG A 988 -8.94 76.90 44.93
CA ARG A 988 -9.53 76.84 46.28
C ARG A 988 -9.78 78.21 46.93
N GLY A 989 -9.17 79.28 46.40
CA GLY A 989 -9.36 80.67 46.82
C GLY A 989 -10.41 81.45 46.02
N ASP A 990 -10.91 80.92 44.90
CA ASP A 990 -11.99 81.50 44.07
C ASP A 990 -13.33 80.91 44.51
N LEU A 991 -13.81 81.33 45.67
CA LEU A 991 -14.99 80.71 46.31
C LEU A 991 -16.31 80.97 45.57
N ASN A 992 -16.31 81.88 44.60
CA ASN A 992 -17.48 82.15 43.77
C ASN A 992 -17.39 81.47 42.39
N ASN A 993 -16.26 80.81 42.08
CA ASN A 993 -15.97 80.08 40.85
C ASN A 993 -16.16 80.92 39.57
N ASP A 994 -15.87 82.22 39.59
CA ASP A 994 -15.94 83.09 38.40
C ASP A 994 -14.61 83.20 37.63
N GLY A 995 -13.55 82.56 38.14
CA GLY A 995 -12.19 82.61 37.61
C GLY A 995 -11.45 83.90 37.93
N VAL A 996 -12.00 84.79 38.77
CA VAL A 996 -11.44 86.11 39.05
C VAL A 996 -11.28 86.33 40.56
N PHE A 997 -10.07 86.08 41.07
CA PHE A 997 -9.67 86.35 42.47
C PHE A 997 -9.79 87.84 42.84
N ASN A 998 -10.91 88.21 43.43
CA ASN A 998 -11.22 89.59 43.78
C ASN A 998 -12.00 89.71 45.11
N PHE A 999 -12.47 90.92 45.40
CA PHE A 999 -13.22 91.19 46.63
C PHE A 999 -14.45 90.29 46.82
N PHE A 1000 -15.07 89.81 45.74
CA PHE A 1000 -16.22 88.93 45.81
C PHE A 1000 -15.88 87.58 46.45
N ASP A 1001 -14.71 86.99 46.19
CA ASP A 1001 -14.25 85.76 46.88
C ASP A 1001 -14.04 85.99 48.36
N VAL A 1002 -13.40 87.10 48.73
CA VAL A 1002 -13.22 87.49 50.12
C VAL A 1002 -14.59 87.68 50.79
N SER A 1003 -15.55 88.27 50.10
CA SER A 1003 -16.91 88.47 50.61
C SER A 1003 -17.67 87.16 50.77
N THR A 1004 -17.49 86.21 49.86
CA THR A 1004 -18.04 84.86 49.91
C THR A 1004 -17.41 84.08 51.07
N PHE A 1005 -16.08 84.12 51.22
CA PHE A 1005 -15.38 83.52 52.34
C PHE A 1005 -15.91 84.04 53.67
N LEU A 1006 -16.03 85.36 53.84
CA LEU A 1006 -16.54 85.95 55.08
C LEU A 1006 -17.99 85.55 55.37
N GLN A 1007 -18.82 85.37 54.34
CA GLN A 1007 -20.18 84.85 54.50
C GLN A 1007 -20.15 83.41 55.01
N LEU A 1008 -19.40 82.52 54.35
CA LEU A 1008 -19.25 81.12 54.74
C LEU A 1008 -18.64 80.99 56.15
N PHE A 1009 -17.58 81.74 56.45
CA PHE A 1009 -16.92 81.79 57.76
C PHE A 1009 -17.87 82.25 58.87
N SER A 1010 -18.76 83.21 58.60
CA SER A 1010 -19.76 83.68 59.57
C SER A 1010 -20.94 82.73 59.77
N GLN A 1011 -21.25 81.89 58.77
CA GLN A 1011 -22.30 80.87 58.84
C GLN A 1011 -21.89 79.69 59.72
N GLY A 1012 -20.57 79.44 59.84
CA GLY A 1012 -20.05 78.30 60.58
C GLY A 1012 -20.20 76.97 59.82
N CYS A 1013 -19.61 75.89 60.33
CA CYS A 1013 -19.93 74.55 59.85
C CYS A 1013 -21.23 74.13 60.52
N ASN A 1014 -22.31 74.03 59.74
CA ASN A 1014 -23.61 73.60 60.22
C ASN A 1014 -23.87 72.19 59.68
N PRO A 1015 -23.55 71.13 60.45
CA PRO A 1015 -23.64 69.75 60.00
C PRO A 1015 -25.06 69.30 59.64
#